data_AF-A0A964YQR0-F1
#
_entry.id   AF-A0A964YQR0-F1
#
_cell.length_a   1.000
_cell.length_b   1.000
_cell.length_c   1.000
_cell.angle_alpha   90.00
_cell.angle_beta   90.00
_cell.angle_gamma   90.00
#
_symmetry.space_group_name_H-M   'P 1'
#
loop_
_entity.id
_entity.type
_entity.pdbx_description
1 polymer ?
#
loop_
_entity_poly.entity_id
_entity_poly.type
_entity_poly.pdbx_seq_one_letter_code
_entity_poly.pdbx_strand_id
1 'polypeptide(L)'
;MRFHAVFTDPSWSIKKTDAAVLTDVFKNLNTKISLDYYTHPLAGKLPPIQWGSSMPYYSTAMRKYRDAFFNNSHKKQGIDYYFFITQDTSGSFFLPGKNLYFIGGQSRMNLGEVMFRIYAASRGARMEQPMDSLVLQVAQWDSLSIDTERNHPFHDDVENIASTNGLVAYAFWEKNSDGSLHMNQGIRLPYKRNFGKVNLAVDNYWIRPFYVRTNRFVAPVHVALVLVAFFIMLVFRKKVNERVDSVLHVSKRWAFRFLRFLLWVLFFIIGYLVFWTTDSFYKRWFFVASNYAPLGNISRSDFINHLNNSTGVVDQASNRLYWEVYIKDKQRWKMRRMKKVLYFKVVLDSSGQHHTVKFTHDSNVLRWKNYREEAQTHLLVYVIHDSKGAYLKTSVFNYSMEDITHKFKQPDVGKRILVFVNGYRPVSTSGSSEAALASVKKNGLEFADSKNICYTHDRFNYWRPWGGFDLQFIERIKPNEVYYADGHHSVATSNHRSILNFVQTTATYPKPCGKEHRCEYFMESGRKHRTLSKLPFKSNNTGFNKRRKNGKIAGMNLLQLLNEVPEYGKNDTLFFVAHSMGYAYALGMIDAIGSQCRYKAFYIIAPENAQAGKIHQNQWDEIYQYGCFPFGPLHQAACLQDGVAPQTGVKGLPSEFRLTFPNSYERKMGFSGSHFVGYYDWIFDIPQGQKGAVKSY
;
A
#
# COMPACT_ATOMS: atom_id res chain seq x y z
N MET A 1 -23.12 21.19 10.83
CA MET A 1 -22.84 19.98 10.02
C MET A 1 -24.04 19.69 9.13
N ARG A 2 -23.85 19.25 7.89
CA ARG A 2 -24.97 18.95 6.97
C ARG A 2 -24.96 17.48 6.57
N PHE A 3 -26.11 16.83 6.77
CA PHE A 3 -26.34 15.42 6.49
C PHE A 3 -27.34 15.29 5.35
N HIS A 4 -26.98 14.51 4.34
CA HIS A 4 -27.80 14.21 3.18
C HIS A 4 -28.23 12.76 3.24
N ALA A 5 -29.51 12.52 3.50
CA ALA A 5 -30.11 11.19 3.47
C ALA A 5 -30.66 10.92 2.05
N VAL A 6 -30.07 9.94 1.37
CA VAL A 6 -30.42 9.56 -0.01
C VAL A 6 -31.12 8.20 0.02
N PHE A 7 -32.43 8.17 -0.22
CA PHE A 7 -33.25 6.96 -0.15
C PHE A 7 -33.32 6.26 -1.50
N THR A 8 -33.00 4.97 -1.54
CA THR A 8 -33.13 4.15 -2.77
C THR A 8 -34.52 3.55 -2.95
N ASP A 9 -35.38 3.70 -1.94
CA ASP A 9 -36.78 3.31 -1.97
C ASP A 9 -37.65 4.53 -1.56
N PRO A 10 -38.64 4.93 -2.37
CA PRO A 10 -39.50 6.08 -2.09
C PRO A 10 -40.47 5.86 -0.91
N SER A 11 -40.69 4.62 -0.46
CA SER A 11 -41.49 4.31 0.73
C SER A 11 -40.76 4.61 2.05
N TRP A 12 -39.45 4.89 1.98
CA TRP A 12 -38.63 5.15 3.14
C TRP A 12 -38.45 6.64 3.40
N SER A 13 -38.52 7.01 4.67
CA SER A 13 -38.23 8.36 5.15
C SER A 13 -37.69 8.31 6.57
N ILE A 14 -36.93 9.33 6.96
CA ILE A 14 -36.53 9.52 8.36
C ILE A 14 -37.75 10.05 9.12
N LYS A 15 -38.22 9.32 10.13
CA LYS A 15 -39.32 9.77 10.99
C LYS A 15 -38.88 10.99 11.81
N LYS A 16 -39.84 11.86 12.18
CA LYS A 16 -39.55 13.04 13.03
C LYS A 16 -38.86 12.66 14.34
N THR A 17 -39.22 11.53 14.92
CA THR A 17 -38.59 10.95 16.13
C THR A 17 -37.11 10.65 15.92
N ASP A 18 -36.75 10.12 14.76
CA ASP A 18 -35.39 9.69 14.44
C ASP A 18 -34.48 10.89 14.16
N ALA A 19 -35.04 11.90 13.47
CA ALA A 19 -34.38 13.19 13.30
C ALA A 19 -34.16 13.91 14.64
N ALA A 20 -35.12 13.82 15.56
CA ALA A 20 -35.00 14.42 16.90
C ALA A 20 -33.89 13.76 17.72
N VAL A 21 -33.83 12.42 17.72
CA VAL A 21 -32.74 11.67 18.38
C VAL A 21 -31.37 12.09 17.84
N LEU A 22 -31.21 12.11 16.52
CA LEU A 22 -29.95 12.52 15.90
C LEU A 22 -29.58 13.98 16.25
N THR A 23 -30.56 14.87 16.24
CA THR A 23 -30.36 16.28 16.59
C THR A 23 -29.96 16.44 18.05
N ASP A 24 -30.59 15.70 18.96
CA ASP A 24 -30.30 15.76 20.39
C ASP A 24 -28.90 15.24 20.72
N VAL A 25 -28.51 14.12 20.09
CA VAL A 25 -27.14 13.57 20.21
C VAL A 25 -26.08 14.58 19.78
N PHE A 26 -26.27 15.27 18.65
CA PHE A 26 -25.32 16.29 18.20
C PHE A 26 -25.43 17.61 18.97
N LYS A 27 -26.58 17.93 19.55
CA LYS A 27 -26.75 19.05 20.47
C LYS A 27 -25.90 18.85 21.73
N ASN A 28 -25.83 17.62 22.25
CA ASN A 28 -24.94 17.26 23.36
C ASN A 28 -23.44 17.39 22.99
N LEU A 29 -23.12 17.38 21.69
CA LEU A 29 -21.77 17.66 21.15
C LEU A 29 -21.56 19.14 20.79
N ASN A 30 -22.43 20.05 21.24
CA ASN A 30 -22.43 21.47 20.88
C ASN A 30 -22.39 21.73 19.36
N THR A 31 -22.94 20.81 18.56
CA THR A 31 -22.89 20.83 17.10
C THR A 31 -24.29 20.95 16.52
N LYS A 32 -24.55 22.03 15.79
CA LYS A 32 -25.80 22.16 15.04
C LYS A 32 -25.76 21.33 13.77
N ILE A 33 -26.77 20.50 13.54
CA ILE A 33 -26.92 19.71 12.32
C ILE A 33 -28.06 20.25 11.44
N SER A 34 -27.94 20.09 10.12
CA SER A 34 -29.03 20.22 9.15
C SER A 34 -29.17 18.89 8.40
N LEU A 35 -30.41 18.49 8.13
CA LEU A 35 -30.75 17.24 7.44
C LEU A 35 -31.46 17.58 6.13
N ASP A 36 -30.87 17.13 5.03
CA ASP A 36 -31.41 17.21 3.68
C ASP A 36 -31.83 15.81 3.22
N TYR A 37 -32.95 15.73 2.49
CA TYR A 37 -33.56 14.46 2.09
C TYR A 37 -33.67 14.39 0.57
N TYR A 38 -33.21 13.27 0.01
CA TYR A 38 -33.23 13.04 -1.43
C TYR A 38 -33.78 11.66 -1.75
N THR A 39 -34.59 11.58 -2.81
CA THR A 39 -34.88 10.30 -3.45
C THR A 39 -33.83 10.04 -4.51
N HIS A 40 -33.24 8.85 -4.49
CA HIS A 40 -32.21 8.47 -5.44
C HIS A 40 -32.79 8.46 -6.88
N PRO A 41 -32.08 8.98 -7.90
CA PRO A 41 -32.62 9.09 -9.26
C PRO A 41 -32.92 7.75 -9.95
N LEU A 42 -32.35 6.65 -9.42
CA LEU A 42 -32.60 5.28 -9.85
C LEU A 42 -33.38 4.46 -8.81
N ALA A 43 -34.15 5.11 -7.93
CA ALA A 43 -34.97 4.42 -6.94
C ALA A 43 -35.86 3.35 -7.60
N GLY A 44 -35.88 2.14 -7.05
CA GLY A 44 -36.61 0.98 -7.59
C GLY A 44 -36.10 0.41 -8.94
N LYS A 45 -35.07 1.01 -9.57
CA LYS A 45 -34.55 0.61 -10.90
C LYS A 45 -33.23 -0.16 -10.83
N LEU A 46 -32.64 -0.28 -9.64
CA LEU A 46 -31.36 -0.92 -9.44
C LEU A 46 -31.56 -2.29 -8.79
N PRO A 47 -30.77 -3.30 -9.21
CA PRO A 47 -30.87 -4.62 -8.61
C PRO A 47 -30.48 -4.56 -7.14
N PRO A 48 -30.95 -5.53 -6.32
CA PRO A 48 -30.57 -5.62 -4.93
C PRO A 48 -29.05 -5.55 -4.76
N ILE A 49 -28.58 -4.78 -3.79
CA ILE A 49 -27.18 -4.75 -3.37
C ILE A 49 -26.79 -6.13 -2.81
N GLN A 50 -26.43 -7.05 -3.69
CA GLN A 50 -25.97 -8.36 -3.25
C GLN A 50 -24.55 -8.27 -2.70
N TRP A 51 -24.43 -8.45 -1.39
CA TRP A 51 -23.17 -8.71 -0.71
C TRP A 51 -22.74 -10.17 -0.92
N GLY A 52 -22.49 -10.55 -2.18
CA GLY A 52 -21.81 -11.79 -2.55
C GLY A 52 -20.31 -11.61 -2.85
N SER A 53 -19.80 -10.38 -2.71
CA SER A 53 -18.40 -10.05 -2.95
C SER A 53 -17.83 -9.47 -1.67
N SER A 54 -17.17 -10.33 -0.91
CA SER A 54 -16.68 -10.15 0.46
C SER A 54 -15.52 -9.15 0.62
N MET A 55 -15.71 -7.90 0.19
CA MET A 55 -14.67 -6.87 0.23
C MET A 55 -15.14 -5.51 0.74
N PRO A 56 -14.24 -4.70 1.32
CA PRO A 56 -14.52 -3.34 1.76
C PRO A 56 -14.40 -2.35 0.60
N TYR A 57 -14.94 -2.70 -0.55
CA TYR A 57 -15.14 -1.76 -1.64
C TYR A 57 -16.58 -1.30 -1.68
N TYR A 58 -16.78 -0.14 -2.28
CA TYR A 58 -18.02 0.13 -2.96
C TYR A 58 -18.32 -1.06 -3.88
N SER A 59 -19.38 -1.81 -3.58
CA SER A 59 -19.89 -2.78 -4.54
C SER A 59 -20.19 -2.05 -5.86
N THR A 60 -20.19 -2.77 -6.98
CA THR A 60 -20.54 -2.17 -8.28
C THR A 60 -21.91 -1.48 -8.22
N ALA A 61 -22.85 -2.02 -7.43
CA ALA A 61 -24.14 -1.40 -7.15
C ALA A 61 -23.99 -0.09 -6.35
N MET A 62 -23.23 -0.08 -5.25
CA MET A 62 -22.98 1.13 -4.45
C MET A 62 -22.30 2.24 -5.24
N ARG A 63 -21.33 1.92 -6.12
CA ARG A 63 -20.74 2.90 -7.05
C ARG A 63 -21.81 3.47 -7.97
N LYS A 64 -22.65 2.61 -8.54
CA LYS A 64 -23.74 3.02 -9.44
C LYS A 64 -24.74 3.95 -8.75
N TYR A 65 -25.11 3.69 -7.49
CA TYR A 65 -25.94 4.61 -6.69
C TYR A 65 -25.23 5.94 -6.46
N ARG A 66 -24.02 5.91 -5.90
CA ARG A 66 -23.21 7.12 -5.67
C ARG A 66 -23.09 7.96 -6.95
N ASP A 67 -22.61 7.35 -8.02
CA ASP A 67 -22.30 8.03 -9.28
C ASP A 67 -23.57 8.58 -9.93
N ALA A 68 -24.66 7.81 -9.95
CA ALA A 68 -25.94 8.29 -10.48
C ALA A 68 -26.47 9.50 -9.71
N PHE A 69 -26.43 9.48 -8.37
CA PHE A 69 -26.89 10.59 -7.54
C PHE A 69 -26.12 11.89 -7.84
N PHE A 70 -24.79 11.81 -7.84
CA PHE A 70 -23.96 12.99 -8.04
C PHE A 70 -23.86 13.45 -9.50
N ASN A 71 -24.02 12.56 -10.48
CA ASN A 71 -24.04 12.93 -11.89
C ASN A 71 -25.37 13.59 -12.28
N ASN A 72 -26.45 13.39 -11.50
CA ASN A 72 -27.74 14.02 -11.74
C ASN A 72 -27.85 15.42 -11.08
N SER A 73 -26.84 16.26 -11.30
CA SER A 73 -26.80 17.68 -10.93
C SER A 73 -26.60 18.05 -9.45
N HIS A 74 -26.37 17.10 -8.55
CA HIS A 74 -26.11 17.40 -7.13
C HIS A 74 -24.66 17.84 -6.90
N LYS A 75 -24.47 19.12 -6.53
CA LYS A 75 -23.15 19.67 -6.21
C LYS A 75 -22.63 19.10 -4.89
N LYS A 76 -21.37 18.68 -4.90
CA LYS A 76 -20.66 18.08 -3.76
C LYS A 76 -20.07 19.16 -2.87
N GLN A 77 -20.14 19.01 -1.55
CA GLN A 77 -19.39 19.85 -0.61
C GLN A 77 -18.57 18.96 0.33
N GLY A 78 -17.29 19.30 0.57
CA GLY A 78 -16.36 18.47 1.35
C GLY A 78 -16.68 18.32 2.84
N ILE A 79 -17.62 19.12 3.32
CA ILE A 79 -18.09 19.16 4.72
C ILE A 79 -19.42 18.41 4.91
N ASP A 80 -20.00 17.93 3.81
CA ASP A 80 -21.29 17.26 3.78
C ASP A 80 -21.12 15.76 3.97
N TYR A 81 -22.09 15.14 4.65
CA TYR A 81 -22.11 13.69 4.88
C TYR A 81 -23.27 13.05 4.15
N TYR A 82 -23.00 12.05 3.32
CA TYR A 82 -23.99 11.41 2.47
C TYR A 82 -24.30 10.00 2.94
N PHE A 83 -25.54 9.76 3.33
CA PHE A 83 -26.06 8.49 3.81
C PHE A 83 -27.01 7.89 2.78
N PHE A 84 -26.57 6.83 2.10
CA PHE A 84 -27.38 6.09 1.14
C PHE A 84 -28.14 4.98 1.88
N ILE A 85 -29.46 5.13 1.98
CA ILE A 85 -30.32 4.26 2.76
C ILE A 85 -31.00 3.29 1.79
N THR A 86 -30.73 2.01 1.96
CA THR A 86 -31.02 0.96 0.96
C THR A 86 -31.63 -0.29 1.58
N GLN A 87 -32.55 -0.93 0.85
CA GLN A 87 -33.25 -2.15 1.26
C GLN A 87 -32.35 -3.38 1.29
N ASP A 88 -31.26 -3.32 0.53
CA ASP A 88 -30.59 -4.54 0.09
C ASP A 88 -29.27 -4.79 0.81
N THR A 89 -28.93 -3.99 1.82
CA THR A 89 -27.70 -4.23 2.58
C THR A 89 -27.98 -5.11 3.79
N SER A 90 -27.23 -6.21 3.92
CA SER A 90 -27.23 -7.10 5.08
C SER A 90 -26.60 -6.48 6.35
N GLY A 91 -26.32 -5.17 6.35
CA GLY A 91 -25.66 -4.42 7.41
C GLY A 91 -25.33 -2.98 6.96
N SER A 92 -24.63 -2.23 7.79
CA SER A 92 -24.20 -0.86 7.46
C SER A 92 -22.73 -0.82 7.04
N PHE A 93 -22.41 -0.07 5.98
CA PHE A 93 -21.08 0.06 5.42
C PHE A 93 -20.62 1.51 5.43
N PHE A 94 -19.38 1.73 5.86
CA PHE A 94 -18.73 3.03 5.79
C PHE A 94 -17.24 2.84 5.50
N LEU A 95 -16.64 3.85 4.89
CA LEU A 95 -15.19 3.92 4.72
C LEU A 95 -14.63 4.91 5.73
N PRO A 96 -13.77 4.46 6.67
CA PRO A 96 -13.10 5.37 7.60
C PRO A 96 -12.45 6.54 6.86
N GLY A 97 -12.78 7.77 7.29
CA GLY A 97 -12.28 9.00 6.67
C GLY A 97 -13.05 9.51 5.44
N LYS A 98 -14.03 8.78 4.89
CA LYS A 98 -14.95 9.30 3.85
C LYS A 98 -16.26 9.77 4.49
N ASN A 99 -16.82 10.87 4.02
CA ASN A 99 -18.15 11.35 4.43
C ASN A 99 -19.27 10.66 3.61
N LEU A 100 -19.15 9.35 3.38
CA LEU A 100 -20.07 8.60 2.55
C LEU A 100 -20.35 7.21 3.15
N TYR A 101 -21.63 6.91 3.33
CA TYR A 101 -22.13 5.83 4.17
C TYR A 101 -23.28 5.11 3.46
N PHE A 102 -23.34 3.78 3.56
CA PHE A 102 -24.48 2.97 3.11
C PHE A 102 -25.11 2.29 4.32
N ILE A 103 -26.43 2.44 4.47
CA ILE A 103 -27.18 1.93 5.63
C ILE A 103 -28.29 1.00 5.16
N GLY A 104 -28.39 -0.15 5.84
CA GLY A 104 -29.55 -1.04 5.69
C GLY A 104 -30.74 -0.52 6.45
N GLY A 105 -31.83 -0.24 5.74
CA GLY A 105 -33.03 0.28 6.40
C GLY A 105 -33.87 -0.75 7.14
N GLN A 106 -33.50 -2.04 7.15
CA GLN A 106 -34.15 -3.08 7.97
C GLN A 106 -33.56 -3.21 9.40
N SER A 107 -32.99 -2.14 9.97
CA SER A 107 -32.47 -2.16 11.35
C SER A 107 -33.60 -2.19 12.39
N ARG A 108 -33.41 -2.96 13.48
CA ARG A 108 -34.29 -2.92 14.68
C ARG A 108 -34.10 -1.64 15.52
N MET A 109 -33.04 -0.87 15.27
CA MET A 109 -32.71 0.37 15.98
C MET A 109 -33.26 1.61 15.27
N ASN A 110 -33.43 2.71 16.01
CA ASN A 110 -33.79 4.02 15.47
C ASN A 110 -32.76 4.48 14.41
N LEU A 111 -33.22 4.91 13.23
CA LEU A 111 -32.35 5.27 12.11
C LEU A 111 -31.38 6.41 12.45
N GLY A 112 -31.79 7.38 13.26
CA GLY A 112 -30.92 8.47 13.74
C GLY A 112 -29.77 7.93 14.61
N GLU A 113 -30.06 7.01 15.53
CA GLU A 113 -29.04 6.33 16.32
C GLU A 113 -28.08 5.52 15.45
N VAL A 114 -28.59 4.78 14.46
CA VAL A 114 -27.77 4.02 13.52
C VAL A 114 -26.82 4.94 12.74
N MET A 115 -27.33 6.07 12.24
CA MET A 115 -26.52 7.08 11.55
C MET A 115 -25.40 7.61 12.46
N PHE A 116 -25.70 7.93 13.73
CA PHE A 116 -24.69 8.41 14.67
C PHE A 116 -23.64 7.33 15.00
N ARG A 117 -24.05 6.09 15.25
CA ARG A 117 -23.12 4.99 15.54
C ARG A 117 -22.17 4.73 14.38
N ILE A 118 -22.67 4.76 13.15
CA ILE A 118 -21.85 4.63 11.95
C ILE A 118 -20.91 5.81 11.78
N TYR A 119 -21.41 7.03 12.03
CA TYR A 119 -20.57 8.22 12.05
C TYR A 119 -19.44 8.09 13.07
N ALA A 120 -19.74 7.70 14.31
CA ALA A 120 -18.76 7.49 15.38
C ALA A 120 -17.77 6.36 15.05
N ALA A 121 -18.25 5.25 14.48
CA ALA A 121 -17.40 4.14 14.04
C ALA A 121 -16.45 4.57 12.91
N SER A 122 -16.88 5.47 12.02
CA SER A 122 -16.02 6.10 11.01
C SER A 122 -14.92 6.99 11.60
N ARG A 123 -15.04 7.36 12.88
CA ARG A 123 -14.04 8.07 13.68
C ARG A 123 -13.18 7.14 14.53
N GLY A 124 -13.39 5.82 14.47
CA GLY A 124 -12.61 4.82 15.20
C GLY A 124 -13.29 4.24 16.43
N ALA A 125 -14.57 4.56 16.69
CA ALA A 125 -15.30 3.98 17.82
C ALA A 125 -15.76 2.55 17.58
N ARG A 126 -15.85 1.79 18.67
CA ARG A 126 -16.49 0.48 18.67
C ARG A 126 -18.01 0.68 18.70
N MET A 127 -18.72 0.11 17.73
CA MET A 127 -20.17 0.28 17.57
C MET A 127 -21.00 -0.26 18.75
N GLU A 128 -20.43 -1.18 19.54
CA GLU A 128 -21.08 -1.90 20.64
C GLU A 128 -21.13 -1.10 21.96
N GLN A 129 -20.53 0.09 22.01
CA GLN A 129 -20.52 0.90 23.25
C GLN A 129 -21.89 1.51 23.56
N PRO A 130 -22.19 1.75 24.87
CA PRO A 130 -23.34 2.56 25.28
C PRO A 130 -23.30 3.94 24.63
N MET A 131 -24.47 4.49 24.30
CA MET A 131 -24.58 5.75 23.56
C MET A 131 -23.86 6.91 24.26
N ASP A 132 -24.03 7.05 25.58
CA ASP A 132 -23.42 8.14 26.35
C ASP A 132 -21.89 8.08 26.33
N SER A 133 -21.32 6.87 26.42
CA SER A 133 -19.87 6.66 26.30
C SER A 133 -19.38 7.00 24.90
N LEU A 134 -20.15 6.64 23.87
CA LEU A 134 -19.84 6.93 22.48
C LEU A 134 -19.87 8.43 22.19
N VAL A 135 -20.87 9.15 22.72
CA VAL A 135 -20.99 10.61 22.63
C VAL A 135 -19.80 11.29 23.32
N LEU A 136 -19.43 10.88 24.54
CA LEU A 136 -18.26 11.43 25.23
C LEU A 136 -16.95 11.16 24.47
N GLN A 137 -16.79 9.95 23.93
CA GLN A 137 -15.62 9.59 23.14
C GLN A 137 -15.54 10.42 21.84
N VAL A 138 -16.66 10.60 21.15
CA VAL A 138 -16.74 11.46 19.96
C VAL A 138 -16.51 12.92 20.33
N ALA A 139 -17.01 13.43 21.47
CA ALA A 139 -16.74 14.79 21.94
C ALA A 139 -15.26 15.02 22.26
N GLN A 140 -14.60 14.04 22.89
CA GLN A 140 -13.16 14.06 23.12
C GLN A 140 -12.39 14.02 21.80
N TRP A 141 -12.84 13.20 20.85
CA TRP A 141 -12.22 13.19 19.54
C TRP A 141 -12.48 14.45 18.77
N ASP A 142 -13.66 15.05 18.79
CA ASP A 142 -13.93 16.27 18.04
C ASP A 142 -13.28 17.50 18.70
N SER A 143 -13.03 17.47 20.01
CA SER A 143 -12.17 18.48 20.67
C SER A 143 -10.68 18.32 20.36
N LEU A 144 -10.24 17.08 20.02
CA LEU A 144 -8.88 16.78 19.54
C LEU A 144 -8.76 16.79 18.01
N SER A 145 -9.88 16.65 17.30
CA SER A 145 -9.96 16.44 15.86
C SER A 145 -10.17 17.78 15.26
N ILE A 146 -9.08 18.23 14.70
CA ILE A 146 -9.10 19.52 14.13
C ILE A 146 -9.66 19.41 12.73
N ASP A 147 -10.79 20.07 12.55
CA ASP A 147 -11.73 19.95 11.45
C ASP A 147 -11.04 19.59 10.15
N THR A 148 -11.20 18.33 9.80
CA THR A 148 -10.51 17.74 8.68
C THR A 148 -11.41 17.99 7.50
N GLU A 149 -11.10 18.97 6.64
CA GLU A 149 -11.73 19.06 5.32
C GLU A 149 -11.49 17.73 4.59
N ARG A 150 -12.51 16.86 4.62
CA ARG A 150 -12.46 15.50 4.05
C ARG A 150 -12.94 15.55 2.61
N ASN A 151 -12.22 16.27 1.78
CA ASN A 151 -12.38 16.17 0.34
C ASN A 151 -11.68 14.89 -0.15
N HIS A 152 -12.46 13.96 -0.68
CA HIS A 152 -11.95 12.79 -1.36
C HIS A 152 -12.50 12.76 -2.79
N PRO A 153 -11.63 12.83 -3.82
CA PRO A 153 -12.06 12.93 -5.20
C PRO A 153 -12.82 11.68 -5.65
N PHE A 154 -13.75 11.92 -6.58
CA PHE A 154 -14.74 10.99 -7.11
C PHE A 154 -14.14 9.80 -7.89
N HIS A 155 -12.88 9.90 -8.32
CA HIS A 155 -12.18 8.94 -9.17
C HIS A 155 -11.19 8.04 -8.41
N ASP A 156 -11.29 8.01 -7.09
CA ASP A 156 -10.53 7.04 -6.32
C ASP A 156 -11.25 5.69 -6.32
N ASP A 157 -11.28 5.07 -7.49
CA ASP A 157 -11.94 3.78 -7.69
C ASP A 157 -11.20 2.65 -6.98
N VAL A 158 -10.00 2.89 -6.42
CA VAL A 158 -9.20 1.81 -5.80
C VAL A 158 -8.12 2.17 -4.76
N GLU A 159 -7.71 3.41 -4.42
CA GLU A 159 -6.32 3.61 -3.91
C GLU A 159 -5.99 4.67 -2.83
N ASN A 160 -6.84 5.62 -2.45
CA ASN A 160 -6.60 6.57 -1.34
C ASN A 160 -7.57 6.35 -0.16
N ILE A 161 -7.54 5.14 0.39
CA ILE A 161 -7.86 4.96 1.82
C ILE A 161 -6.65 5.48 2.60
N ALA A 162 -6.88 6.22 3.68
CA ALA A 162 -5.81 6.62 4.59
C ALA A 162 -5.11 5.34 5.09
N SER A 163 -3.94 5.01 4.53
CA SER A 163 -3.20 3.82 4.96
C SER A 163 -2.46 4.14 6.26
N THR A 164 -2.51 3.20 7.20
CA THR A 164 -1.82 3.29 8.49
C THR A 164 -0.34 2.89 8.38
N ASN A 165 0.06 2.27 7.27
CA ASN A 165 1.44 1.93 6.92
C ASN A 165 1.88 2.59 5.60
N GLY A 166 3.19 2.68 5.42
CA GLY A 166 3.85 3.32 4.29
C GLY A 166 5.13 4.01 4.74
N LEU A 167 6.18 3.95 3.92
CA LEU A 167 7.50 4.49 4.26
C LEU A 167 7.53 6.02 4.45
N VAL A 168 6.55 6.76 3.95
CA VAL A 168 6.46 8.20 4.06
C VAL A 168 5.14 8.58 4.72
N ALA A 169 5.21 9.18 5.91
CA ALA A 169 4.05 9.70 6.59
C ALA A 169 3.84 11.19 6.28
N TYR A 170 2.65 11.53 5.81
CA TYR A 170 2.32 12.91 5.50
C TYR A 170 1.70 13.60 6.70
N ALA A 171 2.19 14.80 7.02
CA ALA A 171 1.63 15.66 8.06
C ALA A 171 1.47 17.09 7.54
N PHE A 172 0.38 17.76 7.93
CA PHE A 172 0.08 19.14 7.56
C PHE A 172 -0.30 19.92 8.81
N TRP A 173 0.25 21.12 8.98
CA TRP A 173 -0.19 22.02 10.04
C TRP A 173 0.08 23.49 9.70
N GLU A 174 -0.65 24.38 10.36
CA GLU A 174 -0.46 25.82 10.25
C GLU A 174 0.16 26.38 11.54
N LYS A 175 1.04 27.37 11.39
CA LYS A 175 1.68 28.06 12.52
C LYS A 175 1.07 29.43 12.74
N ASN A 176 0.86 29.75 14.01
CA ASN A 176 0.62 31.09 14.51
C ASN A 176 1.90 31.94 14.44
N SER A 177 1.77 33.26 14.62
CA SER A 177 2.89 34.20 14.62
C SER A 177 3.96 33.90 15.68
N ASP A 178 3.58 33.34 16.83
CA ASP A 178 4.45 32.91 17.93
C ASP A 178 5.13 31.53 17.69
N GLY A 179 4.83 30.91 16.55
CA GLY A 179 5.32 29.60 16.15
C GLY A 179 4.62 28.41 16.80
N SER A 180 3.58 28.63 17.62
CA SER A 180 2.65 27.58 18.06
C SER A 180 1.79 27.10 16.87
N LEU A 181 1.23 25.91 16.98
CA LEU A 181 0.28 25.39 16.00
C LEU A 181 -1.08 26.05 16.19
N HIS A 182 -1.75 26.36 15.08
CA HIS A 182 -3.10 26.91 15.13
C HIS A 182 -4.09 25.86 15.65
N MET A 183 -4.66 26.01 16.85
CA MET A 183 -5.44 24.94 17.52
C MET A 183 -6.69 24.51 16.76
N ASN A 184 -7.38 25.44 16.09
CA ASN A 184 -8.54 25.08 15.26
C ASN A 184 -8.16 24.46 13.91
N GLN A 185 -6.86 24.35 13.57
CA GLN A 185 -6.40 23.62 12.37
C GLN A 185 -5.43 22.43 12.58
N GLY A 186 -4.62 22.51 13.64
CA GLY A 186 -3.50 21.66 14.10
C GLY A 186 -2.97 20.58 13.18
N ILE A 187 -2.61 19.42 13.73
CA ILE A 187 -1.85 18.40 12.98
C ILE A 187 -2.81 17.50 12.22
N ARG A 188 -2.73 17.55 10.89
CA ARG A 188 -3.49 16.69 10.00
C ARG A 188 -2.60 15.61 9.40
N LEU A 189 -3.02 14.35 9.59
CA LEU A 189 -2.32 13.15 9.15
C LEU A 189 -3.17 12.39 8.13
N PRO A 190 -3.18 12.79 6.84
CA PRO A 190 -4.18 12.31 5.90
C PRO A 190 -3.86 10.92 5.29
N TYR A 191 -2.59 10.55 5.16
CA TYR A 191 -2.16 9.28 4.55
C TYR A 191 -0.68 8.98 4.80
N LYS A 192 -0.34 7.68 4.84
CA LYS A 192 1.02 7.21 4.57
C LYS A 192 1.13 6.68 3.14
N ARG A 193 2.32 6.76 2.54
CA ARG A 193 2.59 6.23 1.19
C ARG A 193 4.01 5.68 1.10
N ASN A 194 4.35 5.02 0.00
CA ASN A 194 5.71 4.53 -0.27
C ASN A 194 6.54 5.47 -1.14
N PHE A 195 6.07 6.69 -1.31
CA PHE A 195 6.73 7.74 -2.07
C PHE A 195 6.55 9.08 -1.36
N GLY A 196 7.55 9.94 -1.49
CA GLY A 196 7.47 11.35 -1.14
C GLY A 196 7.09 12.18 -2.36
N LYS A 197 6.77 13.45 -2.16
CA LYS A 197 6.57 14.43 -3.23
C LYS A 197 7.86 15.21 -3.49
N VAL A 198 8.01 15.62 -4.73
CA VAL A 198 9.08 16.53 -5.17
C VAL A 198 8.44 17.69 -5.90
N ASN A 199 8.68 18.90 -5.42
CA ASN A 199 8.27 20.12 -6.12
C ASN A 199 9.27 20.42 -7.25
N LEU A 200 8.80 20.45 -8.50
CA LEU A 200 9.57 20.85 -9.67
C LEU A 200 9.42 22.34 -10.01
N ALA A 201 8.40 23.00 -9.44
CA ALA A 201 8.18 24.44 -9.58
C ALA A 201 9.10 25.19 -8.61
N VAL A 202 10.39 25.22 -8.95
CA VAL A 202 11.44 25.90 -8.17
C VAL A 202 11.92 27.11 -8.93
N ASP A 203 11.93 28.27 -8.24
CA ASP A 203 12.24 29.57 -8.85
C ASP A 203 13.72 29.68 -9.27
N ASN A 204 14.62 28.97 -8.60
CA ASN A 204 16.04 29.02 -8.91
C ASN A 204 16.38 28.11 -10.11
N TYR A 205 16.78 28.75 -11.21
CA TYR A 205 17.16 28.12 -12.47
C TYR A 205 18.24 27.04 -12.33
N TRP A 206 19.28 27.25 -11.51
CA TRP A 206 20.42 26.32 -11.39
C TRP A 206 20.05 24.98 -10.77
N ILE A 207 19.00 24.97 -9.94
CA ILE A 207 18.49 23.78 -9.26
C ILE A 207 17.18 23.27 -9.88
N ARG A 208 16.63 23.94 -10.88
CA ARG A 208 15.43 23.47 -11.57
C ARG A 208 15.81 22.30 -12.49
N PRO A 209 15.24 21.10 -12.31
CA PRO A 209 15.60 19.97 -13.14
C PRO A 209 15.03 20.14 -14.55
N PHE A 210 15.87 19.99 -15.57
CA PHE A 210 15.44 19.94 -16.98
C PHE A 210 15.26 18.50 -17.47
N TYR A 211 15.78 17.52 -16.74
CA TYR A 211 15.59 16.10 -17.02
C TYR A 211 15.11 15.36 -15.77
N VAL A 212 13.97 14.68 -15.89
CA VAL A 212 13.34 13.90 -14.82
C VAL A 212 13.00 12.51 -15.33
N ARG A 213 13.57 11.47 -14.72
CA ARG A 213 13.21 10.07 -15.01
C ARG A 213 13.26 9.22 -13.75
N THR A 214 12.09 8.80 -13.27
CA THR A 214 11.85 7.92 -12.11
C THR A 214 12.59 8.34 -10.82
N ASN A 215 13.91 8.16 -10.75
CA ASN A 215 14.77 8.52 -9.62
C ASN A 215 15.98 9.41 -10.00
N ARG A 216 16.06 9.90 -11.23
CA ARG A 216 17.12 10.78 -11.72
C ARG A 216 16.57 12.16 -12.03
N PHE A 217 17.21 13.16 -11.45
CA PHE A 217 16.87 14.57 -11.59
C PHE A 217 18.16 15.27 -11.97
N VAL A 218 18.23 15.83 -13.18
CA VAL A 218 19.41 16.57 -13.63
C VAL A 218 19.01 18.03 -13.79
N ALA A 219 19.76 18.88 -13.11
CA ALA A 219 19.62 20.34 -13.10
C ALA A 219 20.89 20.99 -13.67
N PRO A 220 20.84 22.27 -14.13
CA PRO A 220 21.97 22.94 -14.76
C PRO A 220 23.26 22.93 -13.92
N VAL A 221 23.15 22.96 -12.58
CA VAL A 221 24.32 22.85 -11.68
C VAL A 221 25.15 21.57 -11.89
N HIS A 222 24.52 20.45 -12.26
CA HIS A 222 25.23 19.21 -12.53
C HIS A 222 26.12 19.34 -13.76
N VAL A 223 25.58 19.93 -14.82
CA VAL A 223 26.31 20.13 -16.08
C VAL A 223 27.42 21.15 -15.87
N ALA A 224 27.13 22.28 -15.22
CA ALA A 224 28.12 23.32 -14.96
C ALA A 224 29.32 22.82 -14.16
N LEU A 225 29.09 22.08 -13.06
CA LEU A 225 30.20 21.57 -12.24
C LEU A 225 31.03 20.52 -12.98
N VAL A 226 30.41 19.67 -13.80
CA VAL A 226 31.15 18.73 -14.66
C VAL A 226 31.99 19.48 -15.71
N LEU A 227 31.44 20.53 -16.33
CA LEU A 227 32.18 21.35 -17.30
C LEU A 227 33.35 22.10 -16.65
N VAL A 228 33.16 22.66 -15.45
CA VAL A 228 34.25 23.30 -14.68
C VAL A 228 35.35 22.29 -14.34
N ALA A 229 34.97 21.10 -13.87
CA ALA A 229 35.93 20.03 -13.59
C ALA A 229 36.70 19.62 -14.85
N PHE A 230 36.02 19.48 -15.99
CA PHE A 230 36.64 19.21 -17.27
C PHE A 230 37.59 20.33 -17.70
N PHE A 231 37.20 21.59 -17.55
CA PHE A 231 38.06 22.72 -17.88
C PHE A 231 39.35 22.73 -17.02
N ILE A 232 39.23 22.57 -15.71
CA ILE A 232 40.38 22.48 -14.79
C ILE A 232 41.30 21.34 -15.20
N MET A 233 40.76 20.18 -15.58
CA MET A 233 41.56 19.05 -16.02
C MET A 233 42.21 19.25 -17.39
N LEU A 234 41.58 19.96 -18.33
CA LEU A 234 42.20 20.31 -19.59
C LEU A 234 43.40 21.24 -19.37
N VAL A 235 43.28 22.23 -18.46
CA VAL A 235 44.38 23.10 -18.07
C VAL A 235 45.49 22.31 -17.37
N PHE A 236 45.15 21.45 -16.41
CA PHE A 236 46.11 20.59 -15.73
C PHE A 236 46.86 19.68 -16.71
N ARG A 237 46.13 19.03 -17.63
CA ARG A 237 46.69 18.18 -18.67
C ARG A 237 47.62 18.97 -19.60
N LYS A 238 47.25 20.19 -19.99
CA LYS A 238 48.11 21.07 -20.80
C LYS A 238 49.42 21.34 -20.06
N LYS A 239 49.37 21.73 -18.78
CA LYS A 239 50.57 21.96 -17.95
C LYS A 239 51.43 20.71 -17.77
N VAL A 240 50.82 19.54 -17.57
CA VAL A 240 51.55 18.26 -17.47
C VAL A 240 52.24 17.93 -18.79
N ASN A 241 51.58 18.11 -19.93
CA ASN A 241 52.19 17.90 -21.24
C ASN A 241 53.35 18.88 -21.49
N GLU A 242 53.16 20.18 -21.26
CA GLU A 242 54.21 21.21 -21.40
C GLU A 242 55.44 20.90 -20.54
N ARG A 243 55.23 20.47 -19.30
CA ARG A 243 56.33 20.13 -18.37
C ARG A 243 57.02 18.81 -18.71
N VAL A 244 56.31 17.86 -19.31
CA VAL A 244 56.93 16.61 -19.76
C VAL A 244 57.75 16.85 -21.03
N ASP A 245 57.25 17.66 -21.96
CA ASP A 245 57.95 18.01 -23.20
C ASP A 245 59.24 18.82 -22.92
N SER A 246 59.31 19.57 -21.81
CA SER A 246 60.51 20.32 -21.41
C SER A 246 61.55 19.53 -20.60
N VAL A 247 61.21 18.35 -20.07
CA VAL A 247 62.07 17.60 -19.12
C VAL A 247 62.54 16.23 -19.65
N LEU A 248 61.86 15.62 -20.62
CA LEU A 248 62.11 14.23 -21.02
C LEU A 248 62.47 14.10 -22.51
N HIS A 249 63.65 13.55 -22.80
CA HIS A 249 64.07 13.25 -24.18
C HIS A 249 63.29 12.09 -24.83
N VAL A 250 63.32 12.07 -26.17
CA VAL A 250 62.47 11.33 -27.13
C VAL A 250 62.41 9.79 -26.94
N SER A 251 63.26 9.18 -26.11
CA SER A 251 63.43 7.71 -26.01
C SER A 251 62.33 6.95 -25.23
N LYS A 252 61.35 7.63 -24.60
CA LYS A 252 60.27 6.98 -23.80
C LYS A 252 58.84 7.17 -24.35
N ARG A 253 58.67 7.17 -25.68
CA ARG A 253 57.37 7.44 -26.36
C ARG A 253 56.19 6.55 -25.90
N TRP A 254 56.43 5.28 -25.53
CA TRP A 254 55.38 4.37 -25.07
C TRP A 254 54.90 4.66 -23.64
N ALA A 255 55.81 4.93 -22.71
CA ALA A 255 55.47 5.32 -21.34
C ALA A 255 54.65 6.62 -21.30
N PHE A 256 54.93 7.54 -22.22
CA PHE A 256 54.19 8.79 -22.35
C PHE A 256 52.80 8.60 -22.98
N ARG A 257 52.67 7.73 -23.99
CA ARG A 257 51.35 7.34 -24.53
C ARG A 257 50.48 6.70 -23.43
N PHE A 258 51.08 5.86 -22.59
CA PHE A 258 50.41 5.26 -21.44
C PHE A 258 50.01 6.29 -20.38
N LEU A 259 50.88 7.25 -20.04
CA LEU A 259 50.56 8.35 -19.13
C LEU A 259 49.39 9.21 -19.66
N ARG A 260 49.41 9.56 -20.95
CA ARG A 260 48.32 10.32 -21.60
C ARG A 260 47.01 9.55 -21.56
N PHE A 261 47.04 8.23 -21.77
CA PHE A 261 45.87 7.36 -21.62
C PHE A 261 45.36 7.34 -20.17
N LEU A 262 46.25 7.19 -19.18
CA LEU A 262 45.90 7.24 -17.77
C LEU A 262 45.27 8.58 -17.37
N LEU A 263 45.80 9.71 -17.87
CA LEU A 263 45.21 11.03 -17.65
C LEU A 263 43.81 11.15 -18.26
N TRP A 264 43.55 10.52 -19.40
CA TRP A 264 42.20 10.43 -19.98
C TRP A 264 41.25 9.55 -19.16
N VAL A 265 41.72 8.42 -18.65
CA VAL A 265 40.91 7.59 -17.74
C VAL A 265 40.57 8.36 -16.47
N LEU A 266 41.57 9.01 -15.86
CA LEU A 266 41.39 9.86 -14.68
C LEU A 266 40.41 11.02 -14.96
N PHE A 267 40.46 11.60 -16.17
CA PHE A 267 39.54 12.63 -16.62
C PHE A 267 38.07 12.18 -16.56
N PHE A 268 37.76 10.99 -17.10
CA PHE A 268 36.39 10.48 -17.04
C PHE A 268 35.97 10.09 -15.62
N ILE A 269 36.88 9.53 -14.81
CA ILE A 269 36.61 9.19 -13.41
C ILE A 269 36.27 10.43 -12.59
N ILE A 270 37.05 11.50 -12.71
CA ILE A 270 36.81 12.75 -11.98
C ILE A 270 35.48 13.38 -12.42
N GLY A 271 35.18 13.42 -13.71
CA GLY A 271 33.89 13.91 -14.21
C GLY A 271 32.72 13.13 -13.63
N TYR A 272 32.81 11.80 -13.58
CA TYR A 272 31.81 10.95 -12.95
C TYR A 272 31.68 11.20 -11.44
N LEU A 273 32.79 11.34 -10.70
CA LEU A 273 32.78 11.62 -9.27
C LEU A 273 32.17 13.00 -8.95
N VAL A 274 32.47 14.02 -9.76
CA VAL A 274 31.88 15.36 -9.62
C VAL A 274 30.38 15.31 -9.87
N PHE A 275 29.94 14.59 -10.92
CA PHE A 275 28.51 14.38 -11.16
C PHE A 275 27.84 13.67 -9.99
N TRP A 276 28.42 12.56 -9.51
CA TRP A 276 27.87 11.74 -8.43
C TRP A 276 27.81 12.48 -7.08
N THR A 277 28.85 13.25 -6.74
CA THR A 277 28.86 14.09 -5.52
C THR A 277 27.84 15.21 -5.65
N THR A 278 27.77 15.89 -6.80
CA THR A 278 26.76 16.93 -7.07
C THR A 278 25.35 16.39 -6.95
N ASP A 279 25.04 15.25 -7.58
CA ASP A 279 23.73 14.59 -7.47
C ASP A 279 23.42 14.22 -6.02
N SER A 280 24.39 13.70 -5.27
CA SER A 280 24.20 13.38 -3.85
C SER A 280 23.88 14.61 -3.00
N PHE A 281 24.58 15.73 -3.21
CA PHE A 281 24.32 17.00 -2.52
C PHE A 281 22.98 17.60 -2.93
N TYR A 282 22.71 17.63 -4.23
CA TYR A 282 21.47 18.12 -4.81
C TYR A 282 20.27 17.41 -4.18
N LYS A 283 20.29 16.07 -4.12
CA LYS A 283 19.22 15.28 -3.50
C LYS A 283 19.05 15.55 -2.01
N ARG A 284 20.14 15.75 -1.27
CA ARG A 284 20.11 16.06 0.17
C ARG A 284 19.50 17.43 0.48
N TRP A 285 19.64 18.40 -0.41
CA TRP A 285 19.09 19.75 -0.21
C TRP A 285 17.71 19.91 -0.84
N PHE A 286 17.59 19.59 -2.13
CA PHE A 286 16.40 19.83 -2.94
C PHE A 286 15.20 18.99 -2.48
N PHE A 287 15.42 17.75 -2.03
CA PHE A 287 14.32 16.89 -1.59
C PHE A 287 13.99 17.00 -0.11
N VAL A 288 14.87 17.58 0.71
CA VAL A 288 14.63 17.68 2.16
C VAL A 288 13.74 18.86 2.49
N ALA A 289 13.78 19.93 1.69
CA ALA A 289 12.89 21.07 1.89
C ALA A 289 12.45 21.67 0.54
N SER A 290 11.21 22.14 0.48
CA SER A 290 10.71 22.87 -0.68
C SER A 290 9.81 24.01 -0.24
N ASN A 291 9.86 25.12 -0.96
CA ASN A 291 8.98 26.26 -0.74
C ASN A 291 7.91 26.27 -1.84
N TYR A 292 6.66 26.55 -1.47
CA TYR A 292 5.53 26.70 -2.39
C TYR A 292 5.04 28.15 -2.40
N ALA A 293 5.96 29.11 -2.27
CA ALA A 293 5.66 30.53 -2.25
C ALA A 293 4.76 31.02 -3.42
N PRO A 294 4.91 30.53 -4.67
CA PRO A 294 4.06 30.94 -5.78
C PRO A 294 2.57 30.61 -5.62
N LEU A 295 2.22 29.63 -4.78
CA LEU A 295 0.81 29.29 -4.53
C LEU A 295 0.09 30.31 -3.64
N GLY A 296 0.83 31.17 -2.94
CA GLY A 296 0.25 32.16 -2.03
C GLY A 296 -0.56 31.52 -0.88
N ASN A 297 -1.61 32.23 -0.46
CA ASN A 297 -2.45 31.84 0.67
C ASN A 297 -3.60 30.91 0.23
N ILE A 298 -3.29 29.68 -0.14
CA ILE A 298 -4.33 28.67 -0.41
C ILE A 298 -4.69 27.87 0.85
N SER A 299 -5.91 27.36 0.86
CA SER A 299 -6.40 26.45 1.90
C SER A 299 -5.59 25.16 1.91
N ARG A 300 -5.68 24.41 3.03
CA ARG A 300 -5.03 23.11 3.16
C ARG A 300 -5.59 22.09 2.16
N SER A 301 -6.89 22.07 1.92
CA SER A 301 -7.50 21.15 0.95
C SER A 301 -7.05 21.45 -0.49
N ASP A 302 -7.02 22.72 -0.88
CA ASP A 302 -6.52 23.14 -2.19
C ASP A 302 -5.03 22.80 -2.35
N PHE A 303 -4.24 22.96 -1.29
CA PHE A 303 -2.83 22.58 -1.31
C PHE A 303 -2.66 21.06 -1.47
N ILE A 304 -3.44 20.23 -0.77
CA ILE A 304 -3.42 18.78 -0.95
C ILE A 304 -3.87 18.38 -2.37
N ASN A 305 -4.85 19.08 -2.93
CA ASN A 305 -5.27 18.88 -4.32
C ASN A 305 -4.13 19.22 -5.29
N HIS A 306 -3.42 20.33 -5.07
CA HIS A 306 -2.24 20.70 -5.84
C HIS A 306 -1.16 19.60 -5.78
N LEU A 307 -0.86 19.05 -4.60
CA LEU A 307 0.14 17.99 -4.47
C LEU A 307 -0.17 16.70 -5.24
N ASN A 308 -1.46 16.42 -5.48
CA ASN A 308 -1.89 15.20 -6.15
C ASN A 308 -2.18 15.40 -7.64
N ASN A 309 -2.59 16.60 -8.06
CA ASN A 309 -3.08 16.86 -9.41
C ASN A 309 -2.18 17.80 -10.24
N SER A 310 -1.20 18.46 -9.62
CA SER A 310 -0.29 19.36 -10.33
C SER A 310 0.76 18.60 -11.12
N THR A 311 1.00 19.02 -12.37
CA THR A 311 2.13 18.55 -13.19
C THR A 311 3.48 19.04 -12.65
N GLY A 312 3.48 20.07 -11.79
CA GLY A 312 4.66 20.61 -11.13
C GLY A 312 5.11 19.81 -9.90
N VAL A 313 4.38 18.77 -9.50
CA VAL A 313 4.72 17.91 -8.36
C VAL A 313 4.79 16.47 -8.81
N VAL A 314 5.90 15.80 -8.53
CA VAL A 314 6.11 14.40 -8.94
C VAL A 314 6.34 13.48 -7.74
N ASP A 315 5.91 12.23 -7.89
CA ASP A 315 6.12 11.18 -6.90
C ASP A 315 7.53 10.61 -6.99
N GLN A 316 8.19 10.49 -5.84
CA GLN A 316 9.51 9.88 -5.69
C GLN A 316 9.42 8.69 -4.75
N ALA A 317 9.60 7.48 -5.30
CA ALA A 317 9.63 6.25 -4.50
C ALA A 317 10.66 6.36 -3.37
N SER A 318 10.23 5.97 -2.17
CA SER A 318 11.07 5.95 -0.97
C SER A 318 11.55 4.53 -0.67
N ASN A 319 12.74 4.43 -0.09
CA ASN A 319 13.26 3.22 0.56
C ASN A 319 13.62 3.48 2.03
N ARG A 320 13.16 4.59 2.59
CA ARG A 320 13.45 5.04 3.95
C ARG A 320 12.19 5.54 4.63
N LEU A 321 12.13 5.30 5.94
CA LEU A 321 11.06 5.78 6.81
C LEU A 321 11.29 7.25 7.18
N TYR A 322 10.36 8.15 6.83
CA TYR A 322 10.43 9.56 7.20
C TYR A 322 9.07 10.27 7.11
N TRP A 323 8.94 11.38 7.83
CA TRP A 323 7.77 12.25 7.70
C TRP A 323 7.98 13.26 6.58
N GLU A 324 6.99 13.44 5.71
CA GLU A 324 6.92 14.57 4.79
C GLU A 324 5.91 15.59 5.34
N VAL A 325 6.44 16.67 5.88
CA VAL A 325 5.71 17.64 6.68
C VAL A 325 5.49 18.91 5.86
N TYR A 326 4.24 19.33 5.76
CA TYR A 326 3.83 20.57 5.14
C TYR A 326 3.38 21.58 6.19
N ILE A 327 4.04 22.73 6.21
CA ILE A 327 3.86 23.77 7.21
C ILE A 327 3.38 25.03 6.50
N LYS A 328 2.20 25.52 6.86
CA LYS A 328 1.79 26.88 6.48
C LYS A 328 2.34 27.86 7.51
N ASP A 329 3.17 28.77 7.04
CA ASP A 329 3.86 29.75 7.87
C ASP A 329 3.84 31.10 7.14
N LYS A 330 3.34 32.15 7.80
CA LYS A 330 3.13 33.49 7.21
C LYS A 330 2.41 33.42 5.85
N GLN A 331 1.28 32.69 5.81
CA GLN A 331 0.45 32.48 4.63
C GLN A 331 1.13 31.77 3.44
N ARG A 332 2.25 31.06 3.68
CA ARG A 332 2.97 30.32 2.64
C ARG A 332 3.21 28.88 3.07
N TRP A 333 2.97 27.94 2.16
CA TRP A 333 3.25 26.53 2.38
C TRP A 333 4.73 26.20 2.14
N LYS A 334 5.31 25.44 3.05
CA LYS A 334 6.67 24.90 2.98
C LYS A 334 6.63 23.41 3.28
N MET A 335 7.44 22.62 2.59
CA MET A 335 7.64 21.20 2.86
C MET A 335 8.98 20.98 3.55
N ARG A 336 9.02 20.06 4.52
CA ARG A 336 10.25 19.52 5.11
C ARG A 336 10.13 18.00 5.31
N ARG A 337 11.15 17.26 4.91
CA ARG A 337 11.30 15.84 5.29
C ARG A 337 11.95 15.77 6.67
N MET A 338 11.24 15.18 7.63
CA MET A 338 11.65 15.03 9.03
C MET A 338 11.87 13.56 9.39
N LYS A 339 12.67 13.30 10.43
CA LYS A 339 12.95 11.95 10.94
C LYS A 339 11.72 11.30 11.56
N LYS A 340 11.84 10.00 11.85
CA LYS A 340 10.77 9.06 12.23
C LYS A 340 9.88 9.48 13.41
N VAL A 341 10.41 10.26 14.36
CA VAL A 341 9.69 10.70 15.56
C VAL A 341 9.63 12.22 15.60
N LEU A 342 8.43 12.78 15.76
CA LEU A 342 8.19 14.22 15.87
C LEU A 342 7.87 14.60 17.33
N TYR A 343 8.63 15.53 17.91
CA TYR A 343 8.44 15.96 19.30
C TYR A 343 7.74 17.32 19.38
N PHE A 344 6.72 17.38 20.22
CA PHE A 344 5.93 18.58 20.48
C PHE A 344 5.95 18.91 21.97
N LYS A 345 6.11 20.20 22.28
CA LYS A 345 5.84 20.74 23.60
C LYS A 345 4.36 21.13 23.65
N VAL A 346 3.63 20.60 24.62
CA VAL A 346 2.23 20.92 24.86
C VAL A 346 2.13 21.59 26.23
N VAL A 347 1.42 22.71 26.30
CA VAL A 347 1.10 23.42 27.54
C VAL A 347 -0.41 23.36 27.72
N LEU A 348 -0.86 22.90 28.88
CA LEU A 348 -2.27 22.86 29.23
C LEU A 348 -2.70 24.18 29.89
N ASP A 349 -3.93 24.62 29.68
CA ASP A 349 -4.54 25.69 30.46
C ASP A 349 -5.01 25.19 31.83
N SER A 350 -5.53 26.09 32.67
CA SER A 350 -6.07 25.77 33.99
C SER A 350 -7.29 24.84 33.97
N SER A 351 -7.93 24.64 32.82
CA SER A 351 -9.03 23.69 32.61
C SER A 351 -8.55 22.31 32.12
N GLY A 352 -7.24 22.15 31.91
CA GLY A 352 -6.64 20.93 31.39
C GLY A 352 -6.72 20.78 29.86
N GLN A 353 -7.17 21.81 29.14
CA GLN A 353 -7.21 21.81 27.68
C GLN A 353 -5.88 22.29 27.07
N HIS A 354 -5.63 21.95 25.81
CA HIS A 354 -4.40 22.34 25.12
C HIS A 354 -4.36 23.85 24.87
N HIS A 355 -3.58 24.58 25.66
CA HIS A 355 -3.36 26.01 25.48
C HIS A 355 -2.40 26.29 24.31
N THR A 356 -1.24 25.62 24.30
CA THR A 356 -0.26 25.74 23.20
C THR A 356 0.35 24.39 22.83
N VAL A 357 0.61 24.19 21.53
CA VAL A 357 1.29 23.02 20.96
C VAL A 357 2.36 23.56 20.03
N LYS A 358 3.62 23.22 20.29
CA LYS A 358 4.76 23.73 19.52
C LYS A 358 5.67 22.59 19.10
N PHE A 359 5.93 22.48 17.81
CA PHE A 359 6.94 21.56 17.30
C PHE A 359 8.32 21.97 17.84
N THR A 360 9.06 21.00 18.37
CA THR A 360 10.39 21.25 18.96
C THR A 360 11.50 20.75 18.05
N HIS A 361 11.51 19.45 17.76
CA HIS A 361 12.52 18.78 16.95
C HIS A 361 12.04 17.40 16.48
N ASP A 362 12.81 16.77 15.60
CA ASP A 362 12.61 15.42 15.11
C ASP A 362 13.82 14.51 15.39
N SER A 363 13.58 13.21 15.54
CA SER A 363 14.60 12.21 15.86
C SER A 363 14.32 10.87 15.15
N ASN A 364 15.37 10.09 14.91
CA ASN A 364 15.22 8.68 14.53
C ASN A 364 15.01 7.78 15.75
N VAL A 365 15.36 8.26 16.94
CA VAL A 365 15.28 7.53 18.21
C VAL A 365 14.07 8.02 19.00
N LEU A 366 13.24 7.09 19.44
CA LEU A 366 12.17 7.33 20.39
C LEU A 366 12.77 7.46 21.80
N ARG A 367 12.47 8.58 22.46
CA ARG A 367 12.89 8.88 23.82
C ARG A 367 11.67 9.04 24.69
N TRP A 368 11.47 8.09 25.60
CA TRP A 368 10.39 8.14 26.58
C TRP A 368 10.89 7.58 27.91
N LYS A 369 11.03 8.43 28.94
CA LYS A 369 11.69 8.08 30.21
C LYS A 369 13.08 7.49 29.96
N ASN A 370 13.29 6.23 30.36
CA ASN A 370 14.55 5.50 30.16
C ASN A 370 14.60 4.74 28.82
N TYR A 371 13.49 4.69 28.07
CA TYR A 371 13.41 4.04 26.77
C TYR A 371 14.13 4.86 25.69
N ARG A 372 15.06 4.23 24.95
CA ARG A 372 15.90 4.88 23.94
C ARG A 372 16.20 3.94 22.76
N GLU A 373 15.18 3.65 21.96
CA GLU A 373 15.33 2.77 20.79
C GLU A 373 15.13 3.49 19.46
N GLU A 374 15.74 2.98 18.40
CA GLU A 374 15.47 3.46 17.05
C GLU A 374 14.01 3.17 16.68
N ALA A 375 13.27 4.22 16.30
CA ALA A 375 11.89 4.05 15.90
C ALA A 375 11.80 3.20 14.62
N GLN A 376 10.83 2.29 14.58
CA GLN A 376 10.56 1.43 13.42
C GLN A 376 9.26 1.83 12.69
N THR A 377 8.53 2.80 13.25
CA THR A 377 7.34 3.41 12.64
C THR A 377 7.35 4.94 12.84
N HIS A 378 6.32 5.59 12.32
CA HIS A 378 6.08 7.02 12.43
C HIS A 378 5.37 7.35 13.74
N LEU A 379 6.03 8.10 14.62
CA LEU A 379 5.52 8.42 15.96
C LEU A 379 5.49 9.93 16.21
N LEU A 380 4.57 10.35 17.08
CA LEU A 380 4.54 11.69 17.66
C LEU A 380 4.73 11.57 19.18
N VAL A 381 5.48 12.49 19.76
CA VAL A 381 5.73 12.53 21.21
C VAL A 381 5.32 13.89 21.75
N TYR A 382 4.37 13.90 22.67
CA TYR A 382 3.92 15.11 23.35
C TYR A 382 4.54 15.16 24.74
N VAL A 383 5.35 16.19 24.98
CA VAL A 383 5.87 16.53 26.30
C VAL A 383 4.94 17.58 26.90
N ILE A 384 4.10 17.15 27.83
CA ILE A 384 2.98 17.92 28.36
C ILE A 384 3.41 18.62 29.64
N HIS A 385 3.14 19.91 29.70
CA HIS A 385 3.42 20.80 30.81
C HIS A 385 2.12 21.47 31.30
N ASP A 386 2.09 21.88 32.56
CA ASP A 386 1.01 22.71 33.10
C ASP A 386 1.09 24.17 32.62
N SER A 387 0.11 24.99 32.98
CA SER A 387 0.06 26.41 32.62
C SER A 387 1.22 27.25 33.19
N LYS A 388 1.91 26.73 34.22
CA LYS A 388 3.10 27.34 34.85
C LYS A 388 4.41 26.85 34.21
N GLY A 389 4.32 25.92 33.26
CA GLY A 389 5.46 25.34 32.56
C GLY A 389 6.14 24.16 33.27
N ALA A 390 5.56 23.64 34.36
CA ALA A 390 6.06 22.46 35.03
C ALA A 390 5.73 21.19 34.23
N TYR A 391 6.66 20.23 34.20
CA TYR A 391 6.47 18.96 33.50
C TYR A 391 5.37 18.12 34.16
N LEU A 392 4.43 17.61 33.37
CA LEU A 392 3.37 16.71 33.84
C LEU A 392 3.62 15.27 33.40
N LYS A 393 3.67 15.05 32.07
CA LYS A 393 3.84 13.71 31.49
C LYS A 393 4.35 13.77 30.07
N THR A 394 4.85 12.63 29.58
CA THR A 394 5.16 12.41 28.17
C THR A 394 4.26 11.32 27.62
N SER A 395 3.57 11.62 26.51
CA SER A 395 2.68 10.67 25.84
C SER A 395 3.19 10.40 24.41
N VAL A 396 3.16 9.15 23.98
CA VAL A 396 3.60 8.68 22.67
C VAL A 396 2.37 8.29 21.86
N PHE A 397 2.26 8.84 20.66
CA PHE A 397 1.15 8.62 19.75
C PHE A 397 1.62 7.94 18.47
N ASN A 398 0.81 7.01 17.97
CA ASN A 398 0.98 6.46 16.64
C ASN A 398 0.46 7.44 15.56
N TYR A 399 0.57 7.02 14.29
CA TYR A 399 0.09 7.85 13.17
C TYR A 399 -1.43 8.10 13.18
N SER A 400 -2.19 7.21 13.80
CA SER A 400 -3.64 7.36 13.95
C SER A 400 -4.01 8.29 15.12
N MET A 401 -3.03 8.94 15.76
CA MET A 401 -3.19 9.76 16.96
C MET A 401 -3.73 8.99 18.18
N GLU A 402 -3.56 7.67 18.20
CA GLU A 402 -3.86 6.84 19.37
C GLU A 402 -2.70 6.91 20.38
N ASP A 403 -3.03 7.11 21.66
CA ASP A 403 -2.04 7.09 22.75
C ASP A 403 -1.59 5.65 23.05
N ILE A 404 -0.38 5.33 22.61
CA ILE A 404 0.24 4.02 22.77
C ILE A 404 1.21 3.97 23.97
N THR A 405 1.23 5.01 24.81
CA THR A 405 2.15 5.10 25.96
C THR A 405 2.03 3.90 26.91
N HIS A 406 0.83 3.34 27.03
CA HIS A 406 0.57 2.16 27.87
C HIS A 406 1.31 0.91 27.40
N LYS A 407 1.55 0.75 26.08
CA LYS A 407 2.23 -0.43 25.51
C LYS A 407 3.66 -0.54 26.04
N PHE A 408 4.36 0.58 26.22
CA PHE A 408 5.71 0.63 26.80
C PHE A 408 5.81 0.18 28.27
N LYS A 409 4.68 -0.05 28.94
CA LYS A 409 4.64 -0.58 30.32
C LYS A 409 4.28 -2.07 30.36
N GLN A 410 3.75 -2.61 29.28
CA GLN A 410 3.24 -3.99 29.22
C GLN A 410 4.35 -4.92 28.72
N PRO A 411 4.34 -6.20 29.14
CA PRO A 411 5.23 -7.19 28.55
C PRO A 411 4.87 -7.41 27.08
N ASP A 412 5.90 -7.57 26.26
CA ASP A 412 5.74 -7.92 24.84
C ASP A 412 5.38 -9.41 24.71
N VAL A 413 4.10 -9.69 24.44
CA VAL A 413 3.59 -11.05 24.26
C VAL A 413 3.64 -11.39 22.78
N GLY A 414 4.40 -12.42 22.43
CA GLY A 414 4.55 -12.88 21.05
C GLY A 414 3.22 -13.26 20.41
N LYS A 415 2.99 -12.78 19.20
CA LYS A 415 1.75 -13.00 18.44
C LYS A 415 1.96 -13.94 17.28
N ARG A 416 0.91 -14.67 16.91
CA ARG A 416 0.81 -15.38 15.62
C ARG A 416 0.29 -14.41 14.57
N ILE A 417 1.08 -14.14 13.55
CA ILE A 417 0.76 -13.23 12.47
C ILE A 417 0.60 -14.03 11.18
N LEU A 418 -0.58 -13.95 10.56
CA LEU A 418 -0.86 -14.60 9.28
C LEU A 418 -0.85 -13.57 8.15
N VAL A 419 -0.04 -13.81 7.13
CA VAL A 419 0.13 -12.92 5.98
C VAL A 419 -0.29 -13.61 4.69
N PHE A 420 -1.34 -13.09 4.06
CA PHE A 420 -1.76 -13.49 2.72
C PHE A 420 -1.13 -12.59 1.66
N VAL A 421 -0.53 -13.18 0.64
CA VAL A 421 0.14 -12.46 -0.45
C VAL A 421 -0.43 -12.92 -1.79
N ASN A 422 -1.35 -12.12 -2.35
CA ASN A 422 -2.04 -12.50 -3.59
C ASN A 422 -1.15 -12.37 -4.84
N GLY A 423 -1.57 -13.04 -5.90
CA GLY A 423 -0.97 -12.91 -7.22
C GLY A 423 -1.67 -11.87 -8.10
N TYR A 424 -1.65 -12.13 -9.41
CA TYR A 424 -2.31 -11.30 -10.41
C TYR A 424 -3.82 -11.23 -10.17
N ARG A 425 -4.40 -10.03 -10.32
CA ARG A 425 -5.82 -9.71 -10.13
C ARG A 425 -6.42 -9.58 -11.53
N PRO A 426 -7.19 -10.57 -12.02
CA PRO A 426 -7.70 -10.50 -13.38
C PRO A 426 -8.85 -9.48 -13.48
N VAL A 427 -8.86 -8.71 -14.57
CA VAL A 427 -9.96 -7.77 -14.91
C VAL A 427 -11.23 -8.49 -15.40
N SER A 428 -11.13 -9.80 -15.66
CA SER A 428 -12.22 -10.70 -16.04
C SER A 428 -12.03 -12.08 -15.42
N THR A 429 -13.07 -12.61 -14.79
CA THR A 429 -13.10 -13.99 -14.27
C THR A 429 -13.64 -15.00 -15.29
N SER A 430 -14.04 -14.54 -16.48
CA SER A 430 -14.59 -15.38 -17.55
C SER A 430 -13.48 -16.16 -18.25
N GLY A 431 -13.52 -17.49 -18.18
CA GLY A 431 -12.54 -18.39 -18.80
C GLY A 431 -12.57 -18.51 -20.33
N SER A 432 -13.05 -17.50 -21.08
CA SER A 432 -12.97 -17.45 -22.55
C SER A 432 -12.24 -16.21 -23.04
N SER A 433 -11.49 -16.36 -24.13
CA SER A 433 -10.68 -15.30 -24.76
C SER A 433 -11.54 -14.12 -25.22
N GLU A 434 -12.75 -14.38 -25.70
CA GLU A 434 -13.71 -13.38 -26.18
C GLU A 434 -14.29 -12.56 -25.02
N ALA A 435 -14.59 -13.20 -23.88
CA ALA A 435 -15.10 -12.53 -22.70
C ALA A 435 -13.98 -11.76 -21.95
N ALA A 436 -12.74 -12.27 -22.00
CA ALA A 436 -11.56 -11.53 -21.56
C ALA A 436 -11.30 -10.29 -22.44
N LEU A 437 -11.38 -10.41 -23.77
CA LEU A 437 -11.27 -9.27 -24.69
C LEU A 437 -12.40 -8.24 -24.48
N ALA A 438 -13.64 -8.71 -24.30
CA ALA A 438 -14.79 -7.84 -24.05
C ALA A 438 -14.66 -7.10 -22.70
N SER A 439 -14.14 -7.76 -21.68
CA SER A 439 -13.87 -7.15 -20.37
C SER A 439 -12.70 -6.18 -20.43
N VAL A 440 -11.67 -6.46 -21.22
CA VAL A 440 -10.55 -5.54 -21.49
C VAL A 440 -11.03 -4.27 -22.20
N LYS A 441 -11.94 -4.39 -23.18
CA LYS A 441 -12.58 -3.24 -23.84
C LYS A 441 -13.43 -2.40 -22.88
N LYS A 442 -14.01 -3.01 -21.83
CA LYS A 442 -14.93 -2.36 -20.89
C LYS A 442 -14.26 -1.80 -19.63
N ASN A 443 -13.25 -2.48 -19.10
CA ASN A 443 -12.66 -2.23 -17.78
C ASN A 443 -11.19 -1.78 -17.83
N GLY A 444 -10.59 -1.64 -19.03
CA GLY A 444 -9.17 -1.39 -19.22
C GLY A 444 -8.34 -2.68 -19.28
N LEU A 445 -7.06 -2.55 -19.66
CA LEU A 445 -6.17 -3.69 -19.91
C LEU A 445 -5.81 -4.47 -18.65
N GLU A 446 -5.46 -3.77 -17.55
CA GLU A 446 -5.05 -4.36 -16.27
C GLU A 446 -5.37 -3.39 -15.12
N PHE A 447 -5.48 -3.90 -13.90
CA PHE A 447 -5.43 -3.05 -12.71
C PHE A 447 -4.04 -2.42 -12.56
N ALA A 448 -3.95 -1.31 -11.82
CA ALA A 448 -2.67 -0.72 -11.50
C ALA A 448 -1.83 -1.66 -10.61
N ASP A 449 -0.51 -1.62 -10.81
CA ASP A 449 0.48 -2.30 -9.96
C ASP A 449 0.25 -1.96 -8.47
N SER A 450 0.57 -2.93 -7.61
CA SER A 450 0.48 -2.78 -6.15
C SER A 450 1.14 -1.49 -5.64
N LYS A 451 0.49 -0.85 -4.66
CA LYS A 451 1.08 0.26 -3.89
C LYS A 451 2.02 -0.19 -2.79
N ASN A 452 2.18 -1.50 -2.59
CA ASN A 452 2.98 -2.12 -1.55
C ASN A 452 2.52 -1.80 -0.12
N ILE A 453 1.21 -1.69 0.07
CA ILE A 453 0.58 -1.44 1.37
C ILE A 453 0.02 -2.78 1.89
N CYS A 454 0.10 -2.97 3.21
CA CYS A 454 -0.52 -4.11 3.89
C CYS A 454 -1.89 -3.70 4.44
N TYR A 455 -2.88 -4.58 4.34
CA TYR A 455 -4.25 -4.35 4.79
C TYR A 455 -4.63 -5.36 5.87
N THR A 456 -5.55 -5.00 6.76
CA THR A 456 -6.08 -5.91 7.81
C THR A 456 -7.27 -6.76 7.33
N HIS A 457 -7.61 -6.65 6.05
CA HIS A 457 -8.73 -7.34 5.41
C HIS A 457 -8.34 -7.66 3.96
N ASP A 458 -9.01 -8.67 3.37
CA ASP A 458 -8.84 -9.02 1.95
C ASP A 458 -9.38 -7.91 1.06
N ARG A 459 -8.59 -6.85 0.90
CA ARG A 459 -8.92 -5.69 0.07
C ARG A 459 -9.06 -6.05 -1.40
N PHE A 460 -8.67 -7.25 -1.83
CA PHE A 460 -8.73 -7.84 -3.18
C PHE A 460 -9.93 -8.74 -3.53
N ASN A 461 -10.71 -9.25 -2.56
CA ASN A 461 -11.61 -10.40 -2.76
C ASN A 461 -10.83 -11.52 -3.44
N TYR A 462 -9.54 -11.57 -3.14
CA TYR A 462 -8.67 -12.48 -3.83
C TYR A 462 -8.83 -13.87 -3.24
N TRP A 463 -9.07 -13.93 -1.94
CA TRP A 463 -9.08 -15.14 -1.14
C TRP A 463 -10.50 -15.47 -0.67
N ARG A 464 -11.17 -14.50 -0.05
CA ARG A 464 -12.43 -14.74 0.69
C ARG A 464 -13.60 -15.26 -0.15
N PRO A 465 -13.85 -14.82 -1.41
CA PRO A 465 -15.01 -15.30 -2.19
C PRO A 465 -14.97 -16.78 -2.53
N TRP A 466 -13.80 -17.41 -2.46
CA TRP A 466 -13.60 -18.77 -2.91
C TRP A 466 -13.78 -19.75 -1.75
N GLY A 467 -15.02 -19.86 -1.27
CA GLY A 467 -15.38 -20.75 -0.16
C GLY A 467 -14.73 -20.34 1.17
N GLY A 468 -14.45 -19.04 1.37
CA GLY A 468 -13.75 -18.57 2.56
C GLY A 468 -12.35 -19.14 2.69
N PHE A 469 -11.61 -19.28 1.59
CA PHE A 469 -10.27 -19.90 1.57
C PHE A 469 -9.32 -19.37 2.66
N ASP A 470 -9.31 -18.05 2.88
CA ASP A 470 -8.53 -17.43 3.94
C ASP A 470 -9.10 -17.68 5.35
N LEU A 471 -10.43 -17.79 5.52
CA LEU A 471 -11.04 -18.20 6.80
C LEU A 471 -10.55 -19.57 7.24
N GLN A 472 -10.40 -20.52 6.32
CA GLN A 472 -9.95 -21.88 6.65
C GLN A 472 -8.51 -21.89 7.20
N PHE A 473 -7.63 -21.04 6.66
CA PHE A 473 -6.30 -20.79 7.25
C PHE A 473 -6.39 -20.12 8.62
N ILE A 474 -7.24 -19.09 8.76
CA ILE A 474 -7.43 -18.37 10.03
C ILE A 474 -7.95 -19.31 11.12
N GLU A 475 -8.90 -20.19 10.79
CA GLU A 475 -9.49 -21.15 11.72
C GLU A 475 -8.47 -22.18 12.23
N ARG A 476 -7.58 -22.65 11.34
CA ARG A 476 -6.52 -23.60 11.72
C ARG A 476 -5.38 -22.95 12.49
N ILE A 477 -4.86 -21.85 11.96
CA ILE A 477 -3.68 -21.19 12.54
C ILE A 477 -4.03 -20.42 13.81
N LYS A 478 -5.28 -19.97 13.94
CA LYS A 478 -5.76 -19.07 15.01
C LYS A 478 -4.79 -17.90 15.25
N PRO A 479 -4.53 -17.09 14.21
CA PRO A 479 -3.62 -15.96 14.32
C PRO A 479 -4.21 -14.87 15.22
N ASN A 480 -3.35 -14.14 15.92
CA ASN A 480 -3.75 -12.93 16.65
C ASN A 480 -4.03 -11.78 15.69
N GLU A 481 -3.27 -11.70 14.59
CA GLU A 481 -3.43 -10.65 13.58
C GLU A 481 -3.29 -11.23 12.16
N VAL A 482 -4.07 -10.70 11.23
CA VAL A 482 -4.09 -11.11 9.83
C VAL A 482 -3.82 -9.91 8.94
N TYR A 483 -2.89 -10.08 8.00
CA TYR A 483 -2.52 -9.07 7.03
C TYR A 483 -2.62 -9.60 5.60
N TYR A 484 -3.00 -8.70 4.70
CA TYR A 484 -3.16 -8.98 3.27
C TYR A 484 -2.26 -8.02 2.49
N ALA A 485 -1.35 -8.57 1.70
CA ALA A 485 -0.42 -7.83 0.86
C ALA A 485 -0.75 -8.03 -0.61
N ASP A 486 -0.94 -6.92 -1.34
CA ASP A 486 -1.22 -6.95 -2.78
C ASP A 486 0.04 -7.28 -3.56
N GLY A 487 0.19 -8.52 -4.02
CA GLY A 487 1.28 -8.91 -4.91
C GLY A 487 1.00 -8.61 -6.39
N HIS A 488 -0.11 -7.95 -6.72
CA HIS A 488 -0.49 -7.66 -8.11
C HIS A 488 0.56 -6.82 -8.85
N HIS A 489 0.97 -7.34 -9.99
CA HIS A 489 1.78 -6.63 -10.98
C HIS A 489 1.32 -7.03 -12.38
N SER A 490 1.48 -6.14 -13.35
CA SER A 490 1.17 -6.42 -14.76
C SER A 490 1.68 -7.79 -15.24
N VAL A 491 0.92 -8.43 -16.13
CA VAL A 491 1.29 -9.64 -16.88
C VAL A 491 2.63 -9.46 -17.59
N ALA A 492 3.07 -8.24 -17.87
CA ALA A 492 4.42 -7.99 -18.39
C ALA A 492 5.55 -8.51 -17.48
N THR A 493 5.27 -8.70 -16.19
CA THR A 493 6.20 -9.28 -15.21
C THR A 493 6.13 -10.81 -15.10
N SER A 494 5.16 -11.42 -15.76
CA SER A 494 4.95 -12.87 -15.82
C SER A 494 5.88 -13.55 -16.83
N ASN A 495 5.81 -14.88 -16.92
CA ASN A 495 6.42 -15.67 -18.00
C ASN A 495 5.83 -15.40 -19.38
N HIS A 496 4.56 -14.97 -19.44
CA HIS A 496 3.92 -14.58 -20.69
C HIS A 496 4.47 -13.25 -21.24
N ARG A 497 4.98 -12.36 -20.37
CA ARG A 497 5.59 -11.05 -20.71
C ARG A 497 4.69 -10.03 -21.41
N SER A 498 3.51 -10.44 -21.86
CA SER A 498 2.49 -9.56 -22.42
C SER A 498 1.12 -10.23 -22.29
N ILE A 499 0.07 -9.41 -22.27
CA ILE A 499 -1.32 -9.89 -22.28
C ILE A 499 -1.61 -10.65 -23.58
N LEU A 500 -1.06 -10.19 -24.71
CA LEU A 500 -1.28 -10.83 -26.01
C LEU A 500 -0.77 -12.28 -26.02
N ASN A 501 0.45 -12.51 -25.53
CA ASN A 501 1.01 -13.85 -25.43
C ASN A 501 0.18 -14.74 -24.50
N PHE A 502 -0.27 -14.18 -23.36
CA PHE A 502 -1.15 -14.88 -22.42
C PHE A 502 -2.45 -15.32 -23.08
N VAL A 503 -3.14 -14.40 -23.78
CA VAL A 503 -4.40 -14.68 -24.48
C VAL A 503 -4.21 -15.70 -25.61
N GLN A 504 -3.17 -15.56 -26.42
CA GLN A 504 -2.85 -16.50 -27.50
C GLN A 504 -2.57 -17.90 -26.97
N THR A 505 -1.81 -18.01 -25.88
CA THR A 505 -1.52 -19.31 -25.25
C THR A 505 -2.81 -19.90 -24.69
N THR A 506 -3.60 -19.12 -23.96
CA THR A 506 -4.89 -19.55 -23.38
C THR A 506 -5.84 -20.08 -24.45
N ALA A 507 -5.96 -19.39 -25.59
CA ALA A 507 -6.86 -19.74 -26.67
C ALA A 507 -6.47 -21.04 -27.40
N THR A 508 -5.17 -21.32 -27.50
CA THR A 508 -4.65 -22.47 -28.26
C THR A 508 -4.27 -23.66 -27.40
N TYR A 509 -4.32 -23.53 -26.07
CA TYR A 509 -4.03 -24.62 -25.16
C TYR A 509 -5.19 -25.64 -25.14
N PRO A 510 -4.90 -26.96 -25.16
CA PRO A 510 -5.96 -27.95 -25.15
C PRO A 510 -6.73 -27.92 -23.82
N LYS A 511 -8.05 -28.12 -23.91
CA LYS A 511 -8.89 -28.36 -22.74
C LYS A 511 -8.51 -29.71 -22.08
N PRO A 512 -8.78 -29.89 -20.77
CA PRO A 512 -8.63 -31.18 -20.10
C PRO A 512 -9.28 -32.33 -20.88
N CYS A 513 -8.55 -33.42 -21.08
CA CYS A 513 -9.12 -34.65 -21.62
C CYS A 513 -10.08 -35.30 -20.61
N GLY A 514 -10.87 -36.26 -21.07
CA GLY A 514 -11.52 -37.22 -20.17
C GLY A 514 -10.52 -38.19 -19.55
N LYS A 515 -11.00 -39.34 -19.06
CA LYS A 515 -10.20 -40.34 -18.32
C LYS A 515 -8.96 -40.86 -19.08
N GLU A 516 -8.97 -40.84 -20.41
CA GLU A 516 -7.81 -41.21 -21.23
C GLU A 516 -7.14 -39.96 -21.81
N HIS A 517 -5.91 -39.68 -21.38
CA HIS A 517 -5.16 -38.52 -21.85
C HIS A 517 -4.57 -38.75 -23.24
N ARG A 518 -5.06 -37.98 -24.23
CA ARG A 518 -4.50 -37.92 -25.59
C ARG A 518 -3.82 -36.59 -25.88
N CYS A 519 -3.59 -35.79 -24.84
CA CYS A 519 -3.14 -34.40 -24.92
C CYS A 519 -1.62 -34.22 -24.86
N GLU A 520 -0.82 -35.29 -24.97
CA GLU A 520 0.64 -35.16 -24.93
C GLU A 520 1.19 -34.34 -26.11
N TYR A 521 0.54 -34.45 -27.27
CA TYR A 521 0.92 -33.77 -28.50
C TYR A 521 -0.24 -33.01 -29.13
N PHE A 522 0.07 -31.96 -29.88
CA PHE A 522 -0.84 -31.24 -30.76
C PHE A 522 -0.26 -31.14 -32.17
N MET A 523 -1.14 -30.94 -33.15
CA MET A 523 -0.75 -30.73 -34.54
C MET A 523 -0.81 -29.23 -34.86
N GLU A 524 0.26 -28.71 -35.44
CA GLU A 524 0.34 -27.33 -35.94
C GLU A 524 1.03 -27.35 -37.29
N SER A 525 0.37 -26.82 -38.32
CA SER A 525 0.86 -26.82 -39.71
C SER A 525 1.33 -28.21 -40.19
N GLY A 526 0.59 -29.26 -39.83
CA GLY A 526 0.90 -30.65 -40.21
C GLY A 526 2.05 -31.31 -39.44
N ARG A 527 2.68 -30.62 -38.47
CA ARG A 527 3.77 -31.15 -37.65
C ARG A 527 3.29 -31.46 -36.22
N LYS A 528 3.84 -32.52 -35.64
CA LYS A 528 3.54 -32.98 -34.28
C LYS A 528 4.44 -32.26 -33.27
N HIS A 529 3.85 -31.52 -32.34
CA HIS A 529 4.53 -30.77 -31.29
C HIS A 529 4.09 -31.26 -29.91
N ARG A 530 4.97 -31.22 -28.89
CA ARG A 530 4.59 -31.55 -27.52
C ARG A 530 3.72 -30.44 -26.94
N THR A 531 2.57 -30.76 -26.35
CA THR A 531 1.65 -29.76 -25.76
C THR A 531 2.32 -28.86 -24.73
N LEU A 532 3.24 -29.41 -23.93
CA LEU A 532 4.01 -28.63 -22.95
C LEU A 532 4.87 -27.52 -23.59
N SER A 533 5.22 -27.60 -24.87
CA SER A 533 5.99 -26.55 -25.54
C SER A 533 5.20 -25.25 -25.73
N LYS A 534 3.87 -25.29 -25.60
CA LYS A 534 3.04 -24.08 -25.57
C LYS A 534 3.19 -23.29 -24.27
N LEU A 535 3.64 -23.93 -23.18
CA LEU A 535 3.72 -23.28 -21.87
C LEU A 535 5.07 -22.56 -21.68
N PRO A 536 5.06 -21.29 -21.21
CA PRO A 536 6.29 -20.54 -21.01
C PRO A 536 6.97 -20.92 -19.68
N PHE A 537 7.72 -22.04 -19.66
CA PHE A 537 8.50 -22.46 -18.48
C PHE A 537 9.75 -21.60 -18.21
N LYS A 538 10.19 -20.80 -19.19
CA LYS A 538 11.38 -19.95 -19.04
C LYS A 538 11.06 -18.73 -18.16
N SER A 539 11.60 -18.75 -16.94
CA SER A 539 11.41 -17.69 -15.94
C SER A 539 11.72 -16.28 -16.48
N ASN A 540 10.78 -15.36 -16.31
CA ASN A 540 11.02 -13.92 -16.44
C ASN A 540 11.72 -13.37 -15.19
N ASN A 541 13.05 -13.49 -15.12
CA ASN A 541 13.86 -13.05 -13.98
C ASN A 541 13.72 -11.54 -13.70
N THR A 542 13.61 -10.70 -14.73
CA THR A 542 13.42 -9.26 -14.57
C THR A 542 12.08 -8.96 -13.90
N GLY A 543 11.00 -9.60 -14.37
CA GLY A 543 9.67 -9.47 -13.76
C GLY A 543 9.63 -10.03 -12.33
N PHE A 544 10.29 -11.16 -12.09
CA PHE A 544 10.45 -11.73 -10.75
C PHE A 544 11.13 -10.75 -9.78
N ASN A 545 12.29 -10.20 -10.17
CA ASN A 545 13.04 -9.27 -9.33
C ASN A 545 12.30 -7.95 -9.12
N LYS A 546 11.50 -7.48 -10.09
CA LYS A 546 10.59 -6.33 -9.89
C LYS A 546 9.58 -6.64 -8.77
N ARG A 547 8.91 -7.79 -8.81
CA ARG A 547 7.95 -8.22 -7.79
C ARG A 547 8.61 -8.37 -6.42
N ARG A 548 9.79 -9.00 -6.35
CA ARG A 548 10.58 -9.14 -5.12
C ARG A 548 11.00 -7.80 -4.53
N LYS A 549 11.45 -6.84 -5.36
CA LYS A 549 11.79 -5.48 -4.90
C LYS A 549 10.58 -4.75 -4.32
N ASN A 550 9.41 -4.88 -4.94
CA ASN A 550 8.16 -4.31 -4.44
C ASN A 550 7.70 -5.00 -3.15
N GLY A 551 7.83 -6.33 -3.09
CA GLY A 551 7.63 -7.12 -1.87
C GLY A 551 8.49 -6.66 -0.71
N LYS A 552 9.75 -6.27 -0.97
CA LYS A 552 10.63 -5.69 0.06
C LYS A 552 10.06 -4.41 0.67
N ILE A 553 9.34 -3.60 -0.12
CA ILE A 553 8.66 -2.40 0.38
C ILE A 553 7.48 -2.78 1.27
N ALA A 554 6.66 -3.76 0.86
CA ALA A 554 5.57 -4.25 1.71
C ALA A 554 6.07 -4.92 2.99
N GLY A 555 7.19 -5.64 2.97
CA GLY A 555 7.78 -6.21 4.18
C GLY A 555 8.21 -5.13 5.17
N MET A 556 8.81 -4.02 4.69
CA MET A 556 9.09 -2.86 5.53
C MET A 556 7.81 -2.18 6.06
N ASN A 557 6.70 -2.24 5.33
CA ASN A 557 5.41 -1.74 5.81
C ASN A 557 4.75 -2.66 6.83
N LEU A 558 4.89 -3.98 6.68
CA LEU A 558 4.46 -4.94 7.69
C LEU A 558 5.26 -4.75 8.98
N LEU A 559 6.58 -4.59 8.90
CA LEU A 559 7.41 -4.31 10.07
C LEU A 559 7.01 -3.05 10.84
N GLN A 560 6.50 -2.02 10.16
CA GLN A 560 5.97 -0.81 10.82
C GLN A 560 4.70 -1.09 11.64
N LEU A 561 3.90 -2.08 11.22
CA LEU A 561 2.69 -2.50 11.93
C LEU A 561 3.07 -3.36 13.14
N LEU A 562 4.01 -4.31 12.95
CA LEU A 562 4.46 -5.21 14.01
C LEU A 562 5.31 -4.50 15.08
N ASN A 563 6.10 -3.51 14.68
CA ASN A 563 6.98 -2.76 15.57
C ASN A 563 6.48 -1.34 15.83
N GLU A 564 5.19 -1.20 16.16
CA GLU A 564 4.65 0.08 16.62
C GLU A 564 5.37 0.55 17.89
N VAL A 565 5.68 -0.39 18.79
CA VAL A 565 6.75 -0.26 19.78
C VAL A 565 8.01 -0.94 19.20
N PRO A 566 9.18 -0.29 19.18
CA PRO A 566 10.38 -0.89 18.61
C PRO A 566 10.70 -2.26 19.22
N GLU A 567 11.17 -3.17 18.37
CA GLU A 567 11.59 -4.54 18.67
C GLU A 567 10.49 -5.56 19.06
N TYR A 568 9.23 -5.15 19.21
CA TYR A 568 8.15 -6.08 19.61
C TYR A 568 7.95 -7.24 18.61
N GLY A 569 8.21 -7.00 17.32
CA GLY A 569 8.09 -8.03 16.30
C GLY A 569 9.01 -9.24 16.50
N LYS A 570 10.08 -9.15 17.31
CA LYS A 570 11.04 -10.26 17.53
C LYS A 570 10.38 -11.49 18.17
N ASN A 571 9.34 -11.27 18.96
CA ASN A 571 8.59 -12.32 19.62
C ASN A 571 7.44 -12.87 18.75
N ASP A 572 7.13 -12.19 17.64
CA ASP A 572 6.08 -12.61 16.73
C ASP A 572 6.49 -13.79 15.86
N THR A 573 5.50 -14.61 15.55
CA THR A 573 5.62 -15.81 14.74
C THR A 573 4.81 -15.65 13.46
N LEU A 574 5.50 -15.69 12.31
CA LEU A 574 4.93 -15.41 10.99
C LEU A 574 4.53 -16.69 10.25
N PHE A 575 3.35 -16.61 9.65
CA PHE A 575 2.80 -17.57 8.70
C PHE A 575 2.55 -16.85 7.39
N PHE A 576 3.06 -17.39 6.27
CA PHE A 576 2.83 -16.83 4.95
C PHE A 576 2.00 -17.77 4.08
N VAL A 577 1.03 -17.20 3.38
CA VAL A 577 0.28 -17.87 2.31
C VAL A 577 0.47 -17.03 1.05
N ALA A 578 1.18 -17.56 0.06
CA ALA A 578 1.46 -16.85 -1.19
C ALA A 578 0.89 -17.61 -2.38
N HIS A 579 0.25 -16.89 -3.29
CA HIS A 579 -0.30 -17.46 -4.50
C HIS A 579 0.33 -16.86 -5.76
N SER A 580 0.65 -17.66 -6.78
CA SER A 580 1.02 -17.17 -8.11
C SER A 580 2.21 -16.21 -8.07
N MET A 581 2.07 -15.01 -8.65
CA MET A 581 3.02 -13.90 -8.60
C MET A 581 3.38 -13.46 -7.18
N GLY A 582 2.47 -13.69 -6.24
CA GLY A 582 2.63 -13.38 -4.83
C GLY A 582 3.81 -14.12 -4.20
N TYR A 583 4.28 -15.23 -4.77
CA TYR A 583 5.48 -15.92 -4.29
C TYR A 583 6.73 -15.01 -4.35
N ALA A 584 7.01 -14.41 -5.50
CA ALA A 584 8.15 -13.52 -5.67
C ALA A 584 8.06 -12.30 -4.73
N TYR A 585 6.84 -11.81 -4.55
CA TYR A 585 6.53 -10.70 -3.66
C TYR A 585 6.75 -11.06 -2.18
N ALA A 586 6.26 -12.21 -1.75
CA ALA A 586 6.44 -12.75 -0.40
C ALA A 586 7.93 -12.94 -0.08
N LEU A 587 8.75 -13.47 -1.01
CA LEU A 587 10.20 -13.52 -0.82
C LEU A 587 10.81 -12.13 -0.56
N GLY A 588 10.32 -11.11 -1.25
CA GLY A 588 10.71 -9.73 -1.00
C GLY A 588 10.36 -9.27 0.40
N MET A 589 9.16 -9.60 0.88
CA MET A 589 8.74 -9.28 2.24
C MET A 589 9.65 -9.97 3.27
N ILE A 590 9.94 -11.26 3.07
CA ILE A 590 10.85 -12.05 3.89
C ILE A 590 12.26 -11.42 3.91
N ASP A 591 12.79 -10.96 2.77
CA ASP A 591 14.09 -10.26 2.72
C ASP A 591 14.12 -8.97 3.55
N ALA A 592 12.99 -8.26 3.67
CA ALA A 592 12.90 -7.03 4.46
C ALA A 592 12.76 -7.33 5.95
N ILE A 593 11.96 -8.33 6.30
CA ILE A 593 11.72 -8.74 7.69
C ILE A 593 13.01 -9.32 8.28
N GLY A 594 13.71 -10.17 7.52
CA GLY A 594 14.97 -10.77 7.98
C GLY A 594 14.75 -11.54 9.28
N SER A 595 15.59 -11.32 10.29
CA SER A 595 15.50 -11.95 11.61
C SER A 595 14.64 -11.19 12.63
N GLN A 596 13.86 -10.22 12.19
CA GLN A 596 13.03 -9.40 13.10
C GLN A 596 11.76 -10.10 13.58
N CYS A 597 11.44 -11.27 13.03
CA CYS A 597 10.34 -12.13 13.48
C CYS A 597 10.77 -13.61 13.33
N ARG A 598 10.06 -14.53 13.99
CA ARG A 598 10.24 -15.97 13.82
C ARG A 598 9.36 -16.47 12.69
N TYR A 599 9.87 -17.35 11.83
CA TYR A 599 9.09 -17.89 10.71
C TYR A 599 8.61 -19.30 11.00
N LYS A 600 7.29 -19.52 10.97
CA LYS A 600 6.70 -20.82 11.29
C LYS A 600 6.38 -21.64 10.05
N ALA A 601 5.49 -21.13 9.20
CA ALA A 601 5.06 -21.86 8.02
C ALA A 601 4.95 -20.99 6.77
N PHE A 602 5.39 -21.51 5.62
CA PHE A 602 5.22 -20.88 4.33
C PHE A 602 4.47 -21.80 3.34
N TYR A 603 3.22 -21.46 3.08
CA TYR A 603 2.33 -22.14 2.14
C TYR A 603 2.39 -21.45 0.77
N ILE A 604 2.95 -22.14 -0.22
CA ILE A 604 3.22 -21.59 -1.54
C ILE A 604 2.31 -22.28 -2.55
N ILE A 605 1.33 -21.56 -3.07
CA ILE A 605 0.27 -22.09 -3.93
C ILE A 605 0.49 -21.60 -5.35
N ALA A 606 0.56 -22.52 -6.31
CA ALA A 606 0.77 -22.24 -7.73
C ALA A 606 1.88 -21.19 -8.01
N PRO A 607 3.09 -21.26 -7.41
CA PRO A 607 4.08 -20.20 -7.55
C PRO A 607 4.54 -19.97 -8.99
N GLU A 608 4.44 -18.72 -9.43
CA GLU A 608 5.04 -18.33 -10.71
C GLU A 608 6.55 -18.07 -10.55
N ASN A 609 7.36 -18.52 -11.51
CA ASN A 609 8.81 -18.30 -11.56
C ASN A 609 9.53 -18.84 -10.32
N ALA A 610 9.04 -19.97 -9.80
CA ALA A 610 9.53 -20.59 -8.57
C ALA A 610 11.05 -20.84 -8.57
N GLN A 611 11.65 -21.10 -9.75
CA GLN A 611 13.09 -21.31 -9.93
C GLN A 611 13.95 -20.03 -9.91
N ALA A 612 13.35 -18.85 -10.13
CA ALA A 612 14.08 -17.59 -10.20
C ALA A 612 14.50 -17.07 -8.81
N GLY A 613 13.74 -17.40 -7.77
CA GLY A 613 14.07 -17.12 -6.37
C GLY A 613 14.49 -18.38 -5.62
N LYS A 614 15.13 -18.22 -4.47
CA LYS A 614 15.56 -19.32 -3.60
C LYS A 614 14.94 -19.14 -2.22
N ILE A 615 14.47 -20.25 -1.64
CA ILE A 615 14.11 -20.33 -0.22
C ILE A 615 15.28 -20.88 0.58
N HIS A 616 15.44 -20.37 1.81
CA HIS A 616 16.33 -20.93 2.82
C HIS A 616 15.48 -21.78 3.77
N GLN A 617 15.53 -23.11 3.63
CA GLN A 617 14.63 -23.99 4.39
C GLN A 617 14.85 -23.89 5.91
N ASN A 618 16.10 -23.72 6.33
CA ASN A 618 16.51 -23.60 7.73
C ASN A 618 15.94 -22.38 8.49
N GLN A 619 15.35 -21.41 7.79
CA GLN A 619 14.71 -20.26 8.44
C GLN A 619 13.26 -20.57 8.86
N TRP A 620 12.65 -21.66 8.38
CA TRP A 620 11.25 -22.03 8.62
C TRP A 620 11.14 -23.38 9.32
N ASP A 621 10.11 -23.54 10.14
CA ASP A 621 9.74 -24.87 10.65
C ASP A 621 9.08 -25.70 9.55
N GLU A 622 8.24 -25.07 8.71
CA GLU A 622 7.45 -25.74 7.68
C GLU A 622 7.37 -24.94 6.37
N ILE A 623 7.55 -25.61 5.24
CA ILE A 623 7.42 -25.00 3.91
C ILE A 623 6.82 -26.04 2.97
N TYR A 624 5.79 -25.64 2.23
CA TYR A 624 5.13 -26.52 1.27
C TYR A 624 4.83 -25.78 -0.03
N GLN A 625 5.03 -26.46 -1.14
CA GLN A 625 4.59 -26.01 -2.46
C GLN A 625 3.41 -26.86 -2.93
N TYR A 626 2.28 -26.23 -3.23
CA TYR A 626 1.10 -26.85 -3.82
C TYR A 626 0.98 -26.42 -5.28
N GLY A 627 0.83 -27.38 -6.19
CA GLY A 627 0.65 -27.08 -7.61
C GLY A 627 0.56 -28.31 -8.50
N CYS A 628 0.36 -28.12 -9.79
CA CYS A 628 0.58 -29.17 -10.79
C CYS A 628 2.06 -29.19 -11.22
N PHE A 629 2.62 -30.35 -11.53
CA PHE A 629 3.99 -30.48 -12.00
C PHE A 629 4.04 -31.10 -13.40
N PRO A 630 4.85 -30.57 -14.32
CA PRO A 630 5.00 -31.13 -15.67
C PRO A 630 5.92 -32.34 -15.74
N PHE A 631 6.76 -32.56 -14.72
CA PHE A 631 7.82 -33.58 -14.72
C PHE A 631 7.98 -34.21 -13.33
N GLY A 632 8.54 -35.41 -13.29
CA GLY A 632 8.87 -36.15 -12.07
C GLY A 632 7.74 -37.09 -11.60
N PRO A 633 7.89 -37.72 -10.42
CA PRO A 633 6.93 -38.72 -9.93
C PRO A 633 5.51 -38.17 -9.71
N LEU A 634 5.37 -36.85 -9.50
CA LEU A 634 4.10 -36.16 -9.27
C LEU A 634 3.58 -35.46 -10.53
N HIS A 635 3.95 -35.91 -11.72
CA HIS A 635 3.55 -35.23 -12.95
C HIS A 635 2.07 -35.44 -13.29
N GLN A 636 1.43 -34.43 -13.87
CA GLN A 636 0.09 -34.55 -14.46
C GLN A 636 0.15 -34.52 -15.98
N ALA A 637 -0.89 -35.05 -16.62
CA ALA A 637 -1.05 -34.95 -18.07
C ALA A 637 -0.97 -33.49 -18.56
N ALA A 638 -0.49 -33.31 -19.78
CA ALA A 638 -0.19 -31.97 -20.31
C ALA A 638 -1.40 -31.03 -20.27
N CYS A 639 -2.59 -31.48 -20.66
CA CYS A 639 -3.82 -30.69 -20.64
C CYS A 639 -4.32 -30.29 -19.24
N LEU A 640 -3.78 -30.88 -18.17
CA LEU A 640 -4.10 -30.54 -16.78
C LEU A 640 -3.12 -29.53 -16.17
N GLN A 641 -2.10 -29.11 -16.91
CA GLN A 641 -1.09 -28.19 -16.40
C GLN A 641 -1.65 -26.77 -16.23
N ASP A 642 -1.06 -26.04 -15.28
CA ASP A 642 -1.24 -24.62 -15.08
C ASP A 642 -0.59 -23.88 -16.26
N GLY A 643 -1.43 -23.23 -17.05
CA GLY A 643 -0.98 -22.42 -18.18
C GLY A 643 -0.87 -20.94 -17.86
N VAL A 644 -1.43 -20.48 -16.74
CA VAL A 644 -1.30 -19.10 -16.28
C VAL A 644 0.10 -18.87 -15.71
N ALA A 645 0.54 -19.77 -14.83
CA ALA A 645 1.88 -19.82 -14.27
C ALA A 645 2.42 -21.24 -14.38
N PRO A 646 3.06 -21.63 -15.49
CA PRO A 646 3.64 -22.95 -15.63
C PRO A 646 4.57 -23.28 -14.46
N GLN A 647 4.17 -24.29 -13.69
CA GLN A 647 4.72 -24.56 -12.38
C GLN A 647 6.08 -25.25 -12.49
N THR A 648 7.00 -24.81 -11.64
CA THR A 648 8.32 -25.42 -11.47
C THR A 648 8.60 -25.61 -9.99
N GLY A 649 9.50 -26.54 -9.65
CA GLY A 649 9.90 -26.72 -8.26
C GLY A 649 10.55 -25.46 -7.69
N VAL A 650 10.10 -25.01 -6.51
CA VAL A 650 10.71 -23.91 -5.77
C VAL A 650 12.18 -24.24 -5.50
N LYS A 651 13.09 -23.34 -5.88
CA LYS A 651 14.53 -23.56 -5.67
C LYS A 651 14.86 -23.52 -4.19
N GLY A 652 15.55 -24.56 -3.71
CA GLY A 652 15.87 -24.73 -2.29
C GLY A 652 14.80 -25.49 -1.50
N LEU A 653 13.71 -25.94 -2.15
CA LEU A 653 12.70 -26.81 -1.55
C LEU A 653 12.82 -28.23 -2.16
N PRO A 654 13.09 -29.26 -1.35
CA PRO A 654 13.12 -30.65 -1.81
C PRO A 654 11.77 -31.14 -2.39
N SER A 655 11.77 -32.20 -3.19
CA SER A 655 10.56 -32.70 -3.88
C SER A 655 9.50 -33.26 -2.94
N GLU A 656 9.89 -33.76 -1.77
CA GLU A 656 8.99 -34.34 -0.77
C GLU A 656 8.13 -33.29 -0.03
N PHE A 657 8.43 -32.00 -0.20
CA PHE A 657 7.61 -30.89 0.30
C PHE A 657 6.75 -30.27 -0.81
N ARG A 658 6.65 -30.95 -1.96
CA ARG A 658 5.82 -30.55 -3.09
C ARG A 658 4.62 -31.47 -3.17
N LEU A 659 3.44 -30.88 -3.20
CA LEU A 659 2.17 -31.57 -3.23
C LEU A 659 1.40 -31.17 -4.48
N THR A 660 0.64 -32.14 -5.00
CA THR A 660 -0.16 -31.95 -6.19
C THR A 660 -1.62 -32.29 -5.97
N PHE A 661 -2.44 -31.90 -6.93
CA PHE A 661 -3.89 -32.10 -6.87
C PHE A 661 -4.21 -33.58 -6.72
N PRO A 662 -5.17 -33.94 -5.84
CA PRO A 662 -5.68 -35.30 -5.79
C PRO A 662 -6.46 -35.62 -7.08
N ASN A 663 -6.53 -36.90 -7.45
CA ASN A 663 -7.20 -37.35 -8.68
C ASN A 663 -8.68 -36.91 -8.75
N SER A 664 -9.35 -36.73 -7.61
CA SER A 664 -10.73 -36.22 -7.55
C SER A 664 -10.88 -34.80 -8.10
N TYR A 665 -9.80 -34.02 -8.20
CA TYR A 665 -9.78 -32.65 -8.69
C TYR A 665 -9.44 -32.52 -10.17
N GLU A 666 -9.16 -33.61 -10.88
CA GLU A 666 -8.71 -33.60 -12.27
C GLU A 666 -9.63 -32.79 -13.20
N ARG A 667 -10.95 -32.86 -12.98
CA ARG A 667 -11.95 -32.09 -13.75
C ARG A 667 -11.92 -30.58 -13.52
N LYS A 668 -11.36 -30.14 -12.39
CA LYS A 668 -11.16 -28.72 -12.03
C LYS A 668 -9.82 -28.18 -12.55
N MET A 669 -8.91 -29.05 -12.99
CA MET A 669 -7.57 -28.69 -13.48
C MET A 669 -7.60 -28.16 -14.92
N GLY A 670 -6.42 -27.79 -15.43
CA GLY A 670 -6.19 -27.26 -16.78
C GLY A 670 -5.68 -25.82 -16.76
N PHE A 671 -5.62 -25.19 -17.93
CA PHE A 671 -4.90 -23.92 -18.14
C PHE A 671 -5.12 -22.87 -17.03
N SER A 672 -6.38 -22.53 -16.75
CA SER A 672 -6.74 -21.59 -15.68
C SER A 672 -7.10 -22.29 -14.37
N GLY A 673 -7.66 -23.50 -14.45
CA GLY A 673 -8.16 -24.23 -13.30
C GLY A 673 -7.05 -24.64 -12.32
N SER A 674 -5.94 -25.16 -12.84
CA SER A 674 -4.77 -25.52 -12.03
C SER A 674 -4.07 -24.31 -11.40
N HIS A 675 -4.39 -23.10 -11.87
CA HIS A 675 -3.92 -21.85 -11.27
C HIS A 675 -4.91 -21.23 -10.28
N PHE A 676 -6.17 -21.64 -10.32
CA PHE A 676 -7.21 -20.92 -9.61
C PHE A 676 -7.18 -21.26 -8.12
N VAL A 677 -6.91 -20.26 -7.27
CA VAL A 677 -6.77 -20.45 -5.82
C VAL A 677 -7.97 -21.15 -5.18
N GLY A 678 -9.18 -20.91 -5.70
CA GLY A 678 -10.41 -21.54 -5.20
C GLY A 678 -10.50 -23.05 -5.42
N TYR A 679 -9.58 -23.65 -6.20
CA TYR A 679 -9.49 -25.09 -6.39
C TYR A 679 -8.38 -25.74 -5.56
N TYR A 680 -7.73 -24.98 -4.67
CA TYR A 680 -6.76 -25.50 -3.70
C TYR A 680 -7.38 -25.77 -2.33
N ASP A 681 -8.70 -25.81 -2.20
CA ASP A 681 -9.43 -26.17 -0.99
C ASP A 681 -9.04 -27.57 -0.45
N TRP A 682 -8.64 -28.50 -1.32
CA TRP A 682 -8.14 -29.82 -0.93
C TRP A 682 -6.93 -29.81 0.01
N ILE A 683 -6.13 -28.72 0.08
CA ILE A 683 -5.01 -28.66 1.03
C ILE A 683 -5.49 -28.75 2.48
N PHE A 684 -6.76 -28.37 2.70
CA PHE A 684 -7.39 -28.45 4.00
C PHE A 684 -7.82 -29.89 4.31
N ASP A 685 -8.10 -30.72 3.31
CA ASP A 685 -8.47 -32.13 3.51
C ASP A 685 -7.27 -33.02 3.89
N ILE A 686 -6.04 -32.50 3.79
CA ILE A 686 -4.84 -33.23 4.21
C ILE A 686 -4.90 -33.45 5.73
N PRO A 687 -4.86 -34.70 6.22
CA PRO A 687 -4.96 -35.00 7.64
C PRO A 687 -3.87 -34.33 8.47
N GLN A 688 -4.23 -33.87 9.67
CA GLN A 688 -3.29 -33.24 10.60
C GLN A 688 -2.10 -34.17 10.91
N GLY A 689 -0.89 -33.60 10.96
CA GLY A 689 0.35 -34.36 11.17
C GLY A 689 0.96 -34.92 9.87
N GLN A 690 0.24 -34.95 8.75
CA GLN A 690 0.81 -35.32 7.46
C GLN A 690 1.57 -34.17 6.80
N LYS A 691 2.51 -34.51 5.92
CA LYS A 691 3.24 -33.53 5.10
C LYS A 691 2.25 -32.75 4.24
N GLY A 692 2.37 -31.43 4.24
CA GLY A 692 1.48 -30.53 3.50
C GLY A 692 0.18 -30.19 4.22
N ALA A 693 -0.06 -30.68 5.43
CA ALA A 693 -1.23 -30.25 6.18
C ALA A 693 -1.07 -28.80 6.65
N VAL A 694 -2.13 -28.00 6.48
CA VAL A 694 -2.26 -26.75 7.24
C VAL A 694 -2.55 -27.12 8.70
N LYS A 695 -1.56 -26.92 9.58
CA LYS A 695 -1.64 -27.35 10.99
C LYS A 695 -2.61 -26.50 11.80
N SER A 696 -3.28 -27.17 12.74
CA SER A 696 -4.13 -26.55 13.76
C SER A 696 -3.30 -26.20 15.00
N TYR A 697 -3.45 -24.97 15.51
CA TYR A 697 -2.66 -24.42 16.63
C TYR A 697 -3.50 -23.87 17.80
#